data_AF-A0A6P4EWZ0-F1
#
_entry.id   AF-A0A6P4EWZ0-F1
#
_cell.length_a   1.000
_cell.length_b   1.000
_cell.length_c   1.000
_cell.angle_alpha   90.00
_cell.angle_beta   90.00
_cell.angle_gamma   90.00
#
_symmetry.space_group_name_H-M   'P 1'
#
loop_
_entity.id
_entity.type
_entity.pdbx_description
1 polymer ?
#
loop_
_entity_poly.entity_id
_entity_poly.type
_entity_poly.pdbx_seq_one_letter_code
_entity_poly.pdbx_strand_id
1 'polypeptide(L)'
;MSSKVRGNKASMLRAKGNVEKPTPTTLSWAPASTRCAEFAPAPSINPGSRSTSRSRSQVPTIRVPTSRIPIRRGLGTSSRNTSPVRASPLKGPSSVSACSLPNRLPFESKLGDHDRETDVDKETCKRDSPSRRTKVLVHERKENLDDTGKSHRRVIELNKVRALESEKKKLEYMQSEFMHKLRSLGSQKLEGVYKFVAFVFNEECKIVVHEEDLLRLPKNLPAESVRDLKDRCRSVVDMGFMVLYDHLQFIHRAKDEFEARAKREDIRNKLKNLVNRKMKSITEEIEQLCNPNPKTECANPSLYREMADLRLEKKHMEGRYFDIRKEHCDQMNQLKAEHEAKLASELANRDQVISELKKSLRRTEEVVSEQSIRLAEKKASLIDEDGTIEELRSELAKLKSVNQRMFQRLEEADVGLERARQSIDKHLGRITYLEGELKEARELIVNLQKRPDVMDSGVMEKDLIIADLKLQLHNLEQHKNVLNNQVSNALKQHADYDDLSGKYRKAVMQISELKEALKVKSDESESHVQAEEQLNKEMVKMREKINLDQQMLNARSDLINSLQKNEQENRTKMDKMYYQVSEKDTLINQVNIELASKEEESRNLFGTLTFKQKEVRRQEHVIQLLKEQKARGSMARVEQEERNVIMQEEIKRLKQTLSSILLGHYHVEAESNRIVHLN
;
A
#
# COMPACT_ATOMS: atom_id res chain seq x y z
N MET A 1 -70.62 -22.49 24.68
CA MET A 1 -71.33 -23.78 24.88
C MET A 1 -70.36 -24.89 24.57
N SER A 2 -70.25 -25.85 25.49
CA SER A 2 -69.16 -26.82 25.64
C SER A 2 -69.49 -28.17 24.99
N SER A 3 -68.42 -28.94 24.71
CA SER A 3 -68.36 -30.42 24.60
C SER A 3 -68.66 -31.05 23.22
N LYS A 4 -68.05 -32.18 22.78
CA LYS A 4 -67.26 -33.22 23.46
C LYS A 4 -66.60 -34.17 22.43
N VAL A 5 -65.33 -34.58 22.69
CA VAL A 5 -64.75 -35.96 22.66
C VAL A 5 -64.69 -36.72 21.32
N ARG A 6 -63.62 -37.40 20.86
CA ARG A 6 -62.66 -38.41 21.39
C ARG A 6 -61.55 -38.50 20.30
N GLY A 7 -60.26 -38.75 20.49
CA GLY A 7 -59.47 -39.40 21.53
C GLY A 7 -58.48 -40.32 20.79
N ASN A 8 -57.16 -40.10 20.91
CA ASN A 8 -56.17 -41.10 20.53
C ASN A 8 -55.12 -41.25 21.65
N LYS A 9 -55.06 -42.47 22.17
CA LYS A 9 -54.15 -42.96 23.20
C LYS A 9 -52.99 -43.69 22.52
N ALA A 10 -51.86 -43.70 23.22
CA ALA A 10 -50.67 -44.56 23.05
C ALA A 10 -49.74 -44.17 21.87
N SER A 11 -48.42 -44.06 22.03
CA SER A 11 -47.51 -44.39 23.15
C SER A 11 -46.34 -43.39 23.16
N MET A 12 -46.14 -42.57 24.19
CA MET A 12 -45.51 -42.85 25.50
C MET A 12 -43.97 -42.90 25.48
N LEU A 13 -43.40 -42.05 26.34
CA LEU A 13 -42.05 -42.04 26.93
C LEU A 13 -40.94 -41.21 26.27
N ARG A 14 -40.95 -39.90 26.56
CA ARG A 14 -39.73 -39.17 26.95
C ARG A 14 -40.00 -38.46 28.27
N ALA A 15 -39.45 -38.99 29.35
CA ALA A 15 -39.35 -38.32 30.64
C ALA A 15 -37.90 -37.86 30.85
N LYS A 16 -37.77 -36.65 31.39
CA LYS A 16 -36.55 -35.93 31.75
C LYS A 16 -35.81 -36.58 32.92
N GLY A 17 -34.51 -36.30 33.07
CA GLY A 17 -33.89 -36.21 34.39
C GLY A 17 -32.42 -36.63 34.52
N ASN A 18 -31.50 -35.67 34.34
CA ASN A 18 -30.39 -35.30 35.23
C ASN A 18 -29.58 -36.33 36.06
N VAL A 19 -28.24 -36.16 35.92
CA VAL A 19 -27.18 -36.07 36.96
C VAL A 19 -26.29 -37.32 37.25
N GLU A 20 -24.99 -36.99 37.35
CA GLU A 20 -23.86 -37.65 38.04
C GLU A 20 -22.95 -38.70 37.35
N LYS A 21 -21.65 -38.32 37.28
CA LYS A 21 -20.43 -39.15 37.17
C LYS A 21 -20.14 -39.79 38.56
N PRO A 22 -19.40 -40.92 38.71
CA PRO A 22 -18.00 -41.06 38.25
C PRO A 22 -17.52 -42.46 37.78
N THR A 23 -16.34 -42.44 37.14
CA THR A 23 -15.34 -43.50 36.82
C THR A 23 -14.90 -44.32 38.06
N PRO A 24 -14.15 -45.47 37.98
CA PRO A 24 -13.14 -45.88 36.97
C PRO A 24 -13.23 -47.38 36.55
N THR A 25 -12.46 -47.95 35.61
CA THR A 25 -11.05 -48.40 35.77
C THR A 25 -10.52 -48.98 34.43
N THR A 26 -9.36 -48.45 34.01
CA THR A 26 -8.18 -49.06 33.34
C THR A 26 -8.29 -50.00 32.13
N LEU A 27 -7.63 -49.57 31.04
CA LEU A 27 -6.39 -50.12 30.41
C LEU A 27 -6.31 -49.50 28.99
N SER A 28 -5.21 -49.05 28.39
CA SER A 28 -3.86 -48.60 28.74
C SER A 28 -3.24 -48.14 27.40
N TRP A 29 -2.51 -47.01 27.39
CA TRP A 29 -1.28 -46.69 26.62
C TRP A 29 -1.07 -47.29 25.20
N ALA A 30 -0.57 -46.63 24.16
CA ALA A 30 -0.09 -45.28 23.85
C ALA A 30 0.26 -45.28 22.33
N PRO A 31 0.54 -44.11 21.70
CA PRO A 31 0.61 -43.94 20.25
C PRO A 31 2.05 -43.85 19.71
N ALA A 32 2.27 -44.09 18.41
CA ALA A 32 3.26 -43.36 17.60
C ALA A 32 3.22 -43.75 16.10
N SER A 33 3.50 -42.73 15.28
CA SER A 33 4.41 -42.75 14.12
C SER A 33 3.80 -42.45 12.75
N THR A 34 3.92 -41.17 12.40
CA THR A 34 4.40 -40.59 11.13
C THR A 34 4.86 -41.57 10.05
N ARG A 35 4.35 -41.39 8.82
CA ARG A 35 5.17 -41.43 7.60
C ARG A 35 4.53 -40.65 6.45
N CYS A 36 5.30 -39.69 5.96
CA CYS A 36 5.16 -39.07 4.65
C CYS A 36 5.24 -40.11 3.53
N ALA A 37 4.55 -39.85 2.42
CA ALA A 37 4.97 -40.30 1.10
C ALA A 37 4.72 -39.18 0.09
N GLU A 38 5.83 -38.61 -0.38
CA GLU A 38 5.93 -37.73 -1.54
C GLU A 38 5.50 -38.43 -2.83
N PHE A 39 4.84 -37.70 -3.71
CA PHE A 39 4.73 -38.07 -5.12
C PHE A 39 5.96 -37.52 -5.86
N ALA A 40 6.72 -38.42 -6.49
CA ALA A 40 7.81 -38.09 -7.41
C ALA A 40 7.28 -37.81 -8.84
N PRO A 41 8.06 -37.11 -9.69
CA PRO A 41 7.56 -36.22 -10.75
C PRO A 41 7.58 -36.82 -12.18
N ALA A 42 7.05 -36.04 -13.12
CA ALA A 42 6.94 -36.31 -14.56
C ALA A 42 8.29 -36.53 -15.27
N PRO A 43 8.35 -37.35 -16.34
CA PRO A 43 9.55 -37.48 -17.15
C PRO A 43 9.65 -36.36 -18.19
N SER A 44 10.86 -35.81 -18.32
CA SER A 44 11.26 -34.90 -19.38
C SER A 44 12.30 -35.59 -20.27
N ILE A 45 12.06 -35.64 -21.59
CA ILE A 45 13.10 -35.81 -22.62
C ILE A 45 12.69 -34.96 -23.84
N ASN A 46 13.53 -33.96 -24.16
CA ASN A 46 13.58 -33.14 -25.38
C ASN A 46 14.64 -33.77 -26.34
N PRO A 47 14.96 -33.23 -27.54
CA PRO A 47 14.17 -32.54 -28.57
C PRO A 47 14.47 -33.03 -30.03
N GLY A 48 13.59 -32.68 -30.97
CA GLY A 48 13.97 -32.29 -32.34
C GLY A 48 14.05 -33.36 -33.45
N SER A 49 13.19 -33.22 -34.46
CA SER A 49 13.58 -33.20 -35.89
C SER A 49 12.36 -32.94 -36.80
N ARG A 50 12.65 -32.41 -37.99
CA ARG A 50 11.79 -31.64 -38.90
C ARG A 50 11.00 -32.48 -39.92
N SER A 51 9.84 -31.93 -40.30
CA SER A 51 9.24 -31.86 -41.66
C SER A 51 8.83 -33.13 -42.42
N THR A 52 7.54 -33.28 -42.75
CA THR A 52 6.93 -32.95 -44.07
C THR A 52 5.57 -33.63 -44.30
N SER A 53 4.61 -32.83 -44.77
CA SER A 53 3.48 -33.08 -45.69
C SER A 53 2.92 -34.50 -45.93
N ARG A 54 1.60 -34.68 -45.78
CA ARG A 54 0.59 -34.73 -46.87
C ARG A 54 -0.79 -35.18 -46.36
N SER A 55 -1.79 -34.78 -47.12
CA SER A 55 -3.24 -34.91 -46.90
C SER A 55 -3.80 -36.33 -46.97
N ARG A 56 -4.89 -36.59 -46.23
CA ARG A 56 -6.19 -37.04 -46.79
C ARG A 56 -7.27 -37.18 -45.70
N SER A 57 -8.38 -36.49 -45.94
CA SER A 57 -9.77 -36.94 -45.86
C SER A 57 -10.11 -38.11 -44.91
N GLN A 58 -10.95 -37.85 -43.90
CA GLN A 58 -12.32 -38.38 -43.83
C GLN A 58 -13.11 -37.68 -42.72
N VAL A 59 -14.34 -37.26 -43.04
CA VAL A 59 -15.34 -36.66 -42.14
C VAL A 59 -16.27 -37.77 -41.58
N PRO A 60 -17.30 -37.50 -40.76
CA PRO A 60 -17.43 -37.98 -39.39
C PRO A 60 -18.59 -39.00 -39.24
N THR A 61 -18.90 -39.45 -38.02
CA THR A 61 -20.24 -39.99 -37.75
C THR A 61 -20.77 -39.47 -36.42
N ILE A 62 -21.66 -38.51 -36.54
CA ILE A 62 -22.59 -38.03 -35.51
C ILE A 62 -23.76 -39.02 -35.45
N ARG A 63 -24.21 -39.37 -34.24
CA ARG A 63 -25.55 -39.93 -33.98
C ARG A 63 -26.26 -39.05 -32.95
N VAL A 64 -27.37 -38.43 -33.36
CA VAL A 64 -28.38 -37.71 -32.56
C VAL A 64 -29.71 -37.86 -33.34
N PRO A 65 -30.94 -37.64 -32.82
CA PRO A 65 -31.64 -38.06 -31.60
C PRO A 65 -33.06 -38.64 -31.90
N THR A 66 -33.87 -38.88 -30.87
CA THR A 66 -35.34 -38.76 -30.98
C THR A 66 -35.94 -37.92 -29.85
N SER A 67 -36.93 -37.13 -30.26
CA SER A 67 -37.57 -35.97 -29.62
C SER A 67 -38.82 -36.32 -28.78
N ARG A 68 -39.31 -35.35 -27.99
CA ARG A 68 -40.62 -34.68 -28.21
C ARG A 68 -40.94 -33.55 -27.22
N ILE A 69 -41.60 -32.54 -27.79
CA ILE A 69 -42.14 -31.25 -27.26
C ILE A 69 -43.55 -31.48 -26.63
N PRO A 70 -44.18 -30.50 -25.93
CA PRO A 70 -45.15 -29.63 -26.64
C PRO A 70 -45.29 -28.15 -26.17
N ILE A 71 -45.33 -27.24 -27.16
CA ILE A 71 -46.23 -26.09 -27.45
C ILE A 71 -47.01 -25.36 -26.31
N ARG A 72 -46.92 -24.00 -26.27
CA ARG A 72 -48.08 -23.10 -26.06
C ARG A 72 -47.91 -21.68 -26.65
N ARG A 73 -49.01 -21.15 -27.20
CA ARG A 73 -49.24 -19.84 -27.86
C ARG A 73 -49.25 -18.64 -26.89
N GLY A 74 -49.02 -17.43 -27.43
CA GLY A 74 -49.48 -16.16 -26.86
C GLY A 74 -49.31 -14.96 -27.79
N LEU A 75 -50.39 -14.18 -27.96
CA LEU A 75 -50.58 -12.91 -28.70
C LEU A 75 -49.46 -11.87 -28.41
N GLY A 76 -49.06 -10.92 -29.26
CA GLY A 76 -49.79 -10.11 -30.24
C GLY A 76 -50.08 -8.71 -29.69
N THR A 77 -49.19 -7.72 -29.92
CA THR A 77 -49.54 -6.29 -30.07
C THR A 77 -48.43 -5.50 -30.79
N SER A 78 -48.90 -4.53 -31.57
CA SER A 78 -48.24 -3.69 -32.56
C SER A 78 -47.65 -2.41 -31.96
N SER A 79 -46.55 -1.90 -32.52
CA SER A 79 -46.48 -0.50 -32.99
C SER A 79 -45.22 -0.24 -33.82
N ARG A 80 -45.43 0.29 -35.03
CA ARG A 80 -44.43 0.83 -35.97
C ARG A 80 -44.07 2.27 -35.60
N ASN A 81 -42.89 2.73 -36.04
CA ASN A 81 -42.67 3.90 -36.93
C ASN A 81 -41.21 4.40 -36.79
N THR A 82 -40.33 4.10 -37.76
CA THR A 82 -39.92 4.92 -38.94
C THR A 82 -38.79 5.92 -38.65
N SER A 83 -37.63 5.68 -39.25
CA SER A 83 -36.54 6.64 -39.52
C SER A 83 -36.97 7.66 -40.62
N PRO A 84 -36.22 8.75 -40.92
CA PRO A 84 -34.98 8.62 -41.71
C PRO A 84 -33.86 9.70 -41.53
N VAL A 85 -32.64 9.23 -41.83
CA VAL A 85 -31.45 9.83 -42.48
C VAL A 85 -31.46 11.32 -42.92
N ARG A 86 -30.38 12.05 -42.58
CA ARG A 86 -29.72 13.03 -43.48
C ARG A 86 -28.21 13.16 -43.18
N ALA A 87 -27.43 13.39 -44.24
CA ALA A 87 -25.98 13.23 -44.33
C ALA A 87 -25.16 14.54 -44.28
N SER A 88 -23.91 14.42 -43.79
CA SER A 88 -22.66 15.11 -44.18
C SER A 88 -22.47 16.62 -43.91
N PRO A 89 -21.22 17.17 -43.93
CA PRO A 89 -19.89 16.63 -43.58
C PRO A 89 -18.98 17.64 -42.79
N LEU A 90 -17.70 17.27 -42.58
CA LEU A 90 -16.48 18.11 -42.45
C LEU A 90 -15.79 18.26 -41.07
N LYS A 91 -14.65 17.55 -40.97
CA LYS A 91 -13.27 17.99 -40.64
C LYS A 91 -12.59 17.13 -39.56
N GLY A 92 -11.70 16.25 -40.00
CA GLY A 92 -10.49 15.90 -39.23
C GLY A 92 -9.42 17.01 -39.38
N PRO A 93 -8.16 16.82 -38.94
CA PRO A 93 -7.55 15.56 -38.46
C PRO A 93 -6.68 15.67 -37.17
N SER A 94 -6.22 14.49 -36.74
CA SER A 94 -4.90 14.16 -36.13
C SER A 94 -4.43 14.95 -34.90
N SER A 95 -4.36 14.39 -33.69
CA SER A 95 -3.46 13.30 -33.25
C SER A 95 -2.00 13.50 -33.67
N VAL A 96 -1.19 14.07 -32.77
CA VAL A 96 0.26 13.95 -32.78
C VAL A 96 0.69 13.19 -31.53
N SER A 97 1.42 12.11 -31.80
CA SER A 97 2.15 11.20 -30.93
C SER A 97 3.13 11.91 -30.00
N ALA A 98 3.34 11.38 -28.79
CA ALA A 98 4.68 11.00 -28.30
C ALA A 98 4.61 10.31 -26.93
N CYS A 99 5.12 9.09 -26.88
CA CYS A 99 5.56 8.41 -25.66
C CYS A 99 6.77 9.17 -25.06
N SER A 100 6.88 9.23 -23.73
CA SER A 100 8.18 9.22 -23.03
C SER A 100 8.00 8.95 -21.53
N LEU A 101 8.65 7.89 -21.05
CA LEU A 101 8.88 7.56 -19.64
C LEU A 101 9.87 8.55 -19.00
N PRO A 102 9.78 8.85 -17.69
CA PRO A 102 10.85 9.51 -16.96
C PRO A 102 11.78 8.49 -16.30
N ASN A 103 13.09 8.75 -16.34
CA ASN A 103 14.10 8.02 -15.60
C ASN A 103 14.88 9.01 -14.71
N ARG A 104 14.92 8.71 -13.39
CA ARG A 104 16.04 8.86 -12.42
C ARG A 104 16.76 10.23 -12.33
N LEU A 105 16.95 10.93 -11.19
CA LEU A 105 17.29 10.67 -9.76
C LEU A 105 17.46 12.07 -9.07
N PRO A 106 17.94 12.25 -7.80
CA PRO A 106 17.75 11.51 -6.52
C PRO A 106 17.51 12.41 -5.27
N PHE A 107 17.02 11.78 -4.19
CA PHE A 107 17.27 12.00 -2.74
C PHE A 107 17.41 13.42 -2.15
N GLU A 108 16.57 13.71 -1.15
CA GLU A 108 17.07 13.98 0.22
C GLU A 108 16.04 13.62 1.29
N SER A 109 16.55 13.02 2.38
CA SER A 109 15.84 12.42 3.49
C SER A 109 15.75 13.37 4.68
N LYS A 110 14.56 13.54 5.26
CA LYS A 110 14.40 13.96 6.67
C LYS A 110 13.34 13.10 7.36
N LEU A 111 13.79 12.28 8.31
CA LEU A 111 13.04 11.92 9.52
C LEU A 111 12.61 13.24 10.20
N GLY A 112 11.46 13.40 10.85
CA GLY A 112 10.49 12.47 11.39
C GLY A 112 9.90 13.19 12.58
N ASP A 113 8.76 13.88 12.39
CA ASP A 113 8.05 14.58 13.46
C ASP A 113 6.93 13.70 14.00
N HIS A 114 6.93 13.52 15.32
CA HIS A 114 5.88 12.85 16.07
C HIS A 114 4.71 13.82 16.29
N ASP A 115 3.63 13.66 15.52
CA ASP A 115 2.33 14.24 15.84
C ASP A 115 1.67 13.47 16.98
N ARG A 116 1.40 14.17 18.08
CA ARG A 116 0.46 13.75 19.13
C ARG A 116 -0.90 14.39 18.80
N GLU A 117 -1.86 13.57 18.44
CA GLU A 117 -3.29 13.91 18.50
C GLU A 117 -3.67 14.23 19.95
N THR A 118 -4.26 15.42 20.15
CA THR A 118 -5.09 15.72 21.33
C THR A 118 -6.47 16.10 20.83
N ASP A 119 -7.43 15.24 21.16
CA ASP A 119 -8.87 15.44 21.01
C ASP A 119 -9.33 16.72 21.74
N VAL A 120 -10.24 17.43 21.08
CA VAL A 120 -10.98 18.57 21.62
C VAL A 120 -12.47 18.23 21.56
N ASP A 121 -13.11 18.12 22.72
CA ASP A 121 -14.54 18.41 22.88
C ASP A 121 -14.66 19.32 24.11
N LYS A 122 -14.90 20.61 23.87
CA LYS A 122 -16.20 21.30 24.03
C LYS A 122 -16.70 21.31 25.47
N GLU A 123 -16.59 22.46 26.11
CA GLU A 123 -17.78 23.12 26.69
C GLU A 123 -17.53 24.59 27.04
N THR A 124 -18.64 25.31 27.12
CA THR A 124 -18.84 26.74 26.94
C THR A 124 -18.68 27.61 28.18
N CYS A 125 -18.10 28.80 27.98
CA CYS A 125 -18.60 30.14 28.38
C CYS A 125 -19.20 30.35 29.79
N LYS A 126 -18.49 31.08 30.68
CA LYS A 126 -18.73 32.51 31.05
C LYS A 126 -18.15 32.87 32.43
N ARG A 127 -17.72 34.14 32.50
CA ARG A 127 -17.24 34.92 33.64
C ARG A 127 -18.12 34.78 34.91
N ASP A 128 -17.51 34.73 36.08
CA ASP A 128 -17.32 35.92 36.94
C ASP A 128 -16.52 35.55 38.21
N SER A 129 -15.49 36.34 38.49
CA SER A 129 -14.89 36.55 39.82
C SER A 129 -15.89 37.31 40.74
N PRO A 130 -15.75 37.40 42.08
CA PRO A 130 -14.47 37.45 42.80
C PRO A 130 -14.37 36.88 44.22
N SER A 131 -13.12 36.58 44.56
CA SER A 131 -12.45 36.76 45.86
C SER A 131 -13.25 37.35 47.04
N ARG A 132 -13.22 36.63 48.17
CA ARG A 132 -13.03 37.28 49.48
C ARG A 132 -12.14 36.44 50.41
N ARG A 133 -11.11 37.12 50.92
CA ARG A 133 -10.23 36.83 52.08
C ARG A 133 -11.03 36.17 53.23
N THR A 134 -10.43 35.41 54.17
CA THR A 134 -9.49 35.95 55.16
C THR A 134 -8.92 34.86 56.08
N LYS A 135 -7.70 35.15 56.59
CA LYS A 135 -7.18 34.90 57.95
C LYS A 135 -6.58 33.52 58.32
N VAL A 136 -5.26 33.54 58.18
CA VAL A 136 -4.21 32.99 59.06
C VAL A 136 -4.58 32.94 60.56
N LEU A 137 -4.28 31.84 61.23
CA LEU A 137 -3.61 31.85 62.53
C LEU A 137 -2.72 30.59 62.71
N VAL A 138 -1.63 30.84 63.44
CA VAL A 138 -0.38 30.13 63.60
C VAL A 138 -0.38 29.31 64.90
N HIS A 139 0.17 28.07 64.90
CA HIS A 139 1.32 27.61 65.71
C HIS A 139 1.39 26.07 65.83
N GLU A 140 2.45 25.49 65.25
CA GLU A 140 3.57 24.80 65.93
C GLU A 140 3.31 23.42 66.57
N ARG A 141 3.93 22.41 65.96
CA ARG A 141 4.49 21.24 66.65
C ARG A 141 5.88 20.93 66.07
N LYS A 142 6.90 21.04 66.93
CA LYS A 142 8.18 20.31 66.86
C LYS A 142 7.88 18.79 66.81
N GLU A 143 8.66 17.88 66.24
CA GLU A 143 10.11 17.77 66.02
C GLU A 143 10.36 16.54 65.11
N ASN A 144 11.59 16.44 64.57
CA ASN A 144 12.27 15.25 64.01
C ASN A 144 12.07 14.89 62.52
N LEU A 145 12.89 15.52 61.65
CA LEU A 145 13.39 14.96 60.37
C LEU A 145 14.46 15.89 59.76
N ASP A 146 15.61 16.07 60.41
CA ASP A 146 16.65 17.03 59.95
C ASP A 146 18.00 16.39 59.55
N ASP A 147 17.94 15.37 58.70
CA ASP A 147 19.14 14.93 57.94
C ASP A 147 18.90 14.79 56.42
N THR A 148 17.64 14.67 55.99
CA THR A 148 17.27 14.67 54.57
C THR A 148 17.19 16.07 53.96
N GLY A 149 16.91 17.10 54.77
CA GLY A 149 16.79 18.50 54.33
C GLY A 149 18.10 19.13 53.84
N LYS A 150 19.23 18.81 54.48
CA LYS A 150 20.56 19.31 54.07
C LYS A 150 21.08 18.65 52.80
N SER A 151 20.72 17.39 52.56
CA SER A 151 21.03 16.70 51.31
C SER A 151 20.17 17.26 50.17
N HIS A 152 18.86 17.41 50.41
CA HIS A 152 17.95 17.96 49.39
C HIS A 152 18.27 19.42 49.04
N ARG A 153 18.64 20.26 50.02
CA ARG A 153 19.06 21.64 49.79
C ARG A 153 20.39 21.73 49.02
N ARG A 154 21.36 20.86 49.33
CA ARG A 154 22.62 20.75 48.57
C ARG A 154 22.39 20.27 47.14
N VAL A 155 21.48 19.32 46.92
CA VAL A 155 21.10 18.86 45.57
C VAL A 155 20.40 19.96 44.78
N ILE A 156 19.52 20.74 45.41
CA ILE A 156 18.87 21.89 44.77
C ILE A 156 19.90 22.98 44.43
N GLU A 157 20.85 23.28 45.32
CA GLU A 157 21.93 24.23 45.03
C GLU A 157 22.88 23.73 43.93
N LEU A 158 23.26 22.45 43.94
CA LEU A 158 24.04 21.82 42.87
C LEU A 158 23.30 21.85 41.52
N ASN A 159 21.99 21.63 41.52
CA ASN A 159 21.17 21.74 40.30
C ASN A 159 21.08 23.18 39.80
N LYS A 160 20.99 24.17 40.69
CA LYS A 160 21.05 25.60 40.33
C LYS A 160 22.41 25.98 39.75
N VAL A 161 23.51 25.53 40.37
CA VAL A 161 24.87 25.75 39.85
C VAL A 161 25.05 25.08 38.50
N ARG A 162 24.57 23.84 38.34
CA ARG A 162 24.62 23.13 37.05
C ARG A 162 23.78 23.81 35.97
N ALA A 163 22.62 24.37 36.33
CA ALA A 163 21.80 25.15 35.41
C ALA A 163 22.55 26.43 34.97
N LEU A 164 23.13 27.18 35.91
CA LEU A 164 23.92 28.38 35.60
C LEU A 164 25.19 28.06 34.81
N GLU A 165 25.87 26.94 35.09
CA GLU A 165 27.01 26.47 34.29
C GLU A 165 26.58 26.07 32.88
N SER A 166 25.40 25.47 32.72
CA SER A 166 24.86 25.14 31.40
C SER A 166 24.50 26.38 30.59
N GLU A 167 23.93 27.40 31.24
CA GLU A 167 23.65 28.70 30.62
C GLU A 167 24.94 29.45 30.28
N LYS A 168 25.95 29.42 31.16
CA LYS A 168 27.27 29.98 30.90
C LYS A 168 27.94 29.29 29.69
N LYS A 169 27.94 27.96 29.62
CA LYS A 169 28.47 27.21 28.47
C LYS A 169 27.71 27.51 27.19
N LYS A 170 26.39 27.68 27.27
CA LYS A 170 25.57 28.07 26.12
C LYS A 170 25.92 29.48 25.65
N LEU A 171 26.10 30.42 26.57
CA LEU A 171 26.55 31.78 26.25
C LEU A 171 27.95 31.79 25.65
N GLU A 172 28.87 31.01 26.22
CA GLU A 172 30.23 30.83 25.72
C GLU A 172 30.24 30.27 24.29
N TYR A 173 29.42 29.24 24.03
CA TYR A 173 29.26 28.67 22.71
C TYR A 173 28.67 29.69 21.73
N MET A 174 27.61 30.40 22.09
CA MET A 174 27.00 31.42 21.22
C MET A 174 27.97 32.57 20.90
N GLN A 175 28.71 33.06 21.90
CA GLN A 175 29.69 34.13 21.69
C GLN A 175 30.88 33.65 20.84
N SER A 176 31.35 32.42 21.05
CA SER A 176 32.44 31.83 20.26
C SER A 176 32.01 31.51 18.83
N GLU A 177 30.79 31.01 18.65
CA GLU A 177 30.19 30.73 17.34
C GLU A 177 29.96 32.03 16.54
N PHE A 178 29.53 33.10 17.23
CA PHE A 178 29.48 34.44 16.66
C PHE A 178 30.86 34.93 16.20
N MET A 179 31.90 34.77 17.04
CA MET A 179 33.28 35.13 16.66
C MET A 179 33.80 34.28 15.48
N HIS A 180 33.43 33.00 15.42
CA HIS A 180 33.77 32.12 14.31
C HIS A 180 33.07 32.52 13.02
N LYS A 181 31.76 32.80 13.07
CA LYS A 181 30.98 33.31 11.93
C LYS A 181 31.53 34.62 11.40
N LEU A 182 31.88 35.55 12.29
CA LEU A 182 32.53 36.80 11.93
C LEU A 182 33.85 36.60 11.17
N ARG A 183 34.68 35.65 11.60
CA ARG A 183 35.91 35.31 10.89
C ARG A 183 35.64 34.66 9.53
N SER A 184 34.62 33.80 9.45
CA SER A 184 34.22 33.18 8.18
C SER A 184 33.67 34.19 7.17
N LEU A 185 33.19 35.35 7.63
CA LEU A 185 32.80 36.49 6.77
C LEU A 185 34.00 37.28 6.24
N GLY A 186 35.20 37.11 6.81
CA GLY A 186 36.41 37.91 6.55
C GLY A 186 37.07 37.72 5.18
N SER A 187 36.38 37.18 4.17
CA SER A 187 36.90 37.05 2.80
C SER A 187 35.92 37.50 1.72
N GLN A 188 34.68 37.87 2.07
CA GLN A 188 33.84 38.64 1.16
C GLN A 188 34.27 40.10 1.24
N LYS A 189 34.57 40.70 0.10
CA LYS A 189 34.93 42.12 -0.06
C LYS A 189 33.80 43.00 0.52
N LEU A 190 33.84 43.24 1.82
CA LEU A 190 33.10 44.31 2.47
C LEU A 190 33.97 45.57 2.33
N GLU A 191 33.53 46.54 1.55
CA GLU A 191 34.17 47.86 1.47
C GLU A 191 34.04 48.56 2.84
N GLY A 192 35.14 48.61 3.60
CA GLY A 192 35.21 49.38 4.85
C GLY A 192 36.18 48.80 5.89
N VAL A 193 36.73 49.68 6.73
CA VAL A 193 37.49 49.29 7.92
C VAL A 193 36.51 49.17 9.09
N TYR A 194 36.06 47.96 9.39
CA TYR A 194 35.15 47.72 10.51
C TYR A 194 35.94 47.54 11.82
N LYS A 195 35.67 48.40 12.81
CA LYS A 195 36.23 48.32 14.18
C LYS A 195 35.19 47.73 15.12
N PHE A 196 35.51 46.64 15.80
CA PHE A 196 34.63 46.05 16.81
C PHE A 196 34.75 46.80 18.14
N VAL A 197 33.63 47.32 18.63
CA VAL A 197 33.49 47.79 20.01
C VAL A 197 32.56 46.82 20.72
N ALA A 198 33.12 45.89 21.50
CA ALA A 198 32.33 45.01 22.34
C ALA A 198 31.87 45.79 23.58
N PHE A 199 30.57 46.09 23.66
CA PHE A 199 29.94 46.57 24.89
C PHE A 199 29.35 45.37 25.63
N VAL A 200 29.99 44.99 26.74
CA VAL A 200 29.44 44.00 27.69
C VAL A 200 28.96 44.78 28.91
N PHE A 201 27.63 44.83 29.12
CA PHE A 201 27.06 45.31 30.38
C PHE A 201 27.25 44.25 31.46
N ASN A 202 28.47 44.18 31.99
CA ASN A 202 28.81 43.49 33.22
C ASN A 202 29.74 44.44 33.99
N GLU A 203 29.63 44.51 35.31
CA GLU A 203 30.47 45.39 36.15
C GLU A 203 31.98 45.14 35.94
N GLU A 204 32.35 43.98 35.38
CA GLU A 204 33.73 43.60 35.06
C GLU A 204 34.09 43.68 33.55
N CYS A 205 33.16 44.00 32.64
CA CYS A 205 33.38 44.09 31.18
C CYS A 205 34.12 42.90 30.52
N LYS A 206 33.94 41.66 31.02
CA LYS A 206 34.63 40.46 30.50
C LYS A 206 33.80 39.74 29.43
N ILE A 207 34.41 39.49 28.28
CA ILE A 207 33.87 38.62 27.21
C ILE A 207 34.00 37.16 27.65
N VAL A 208 32.97 36.32 27.40
CA VAL A 208 32.95 34.89 27.76
C VAL A 208 32.98 34.09 26.46
N VAL A 209 34.17 33.85 25.93
CA VAL A 209 34.41 33.01 24.74
C VAL A 209 35.32 31.84 25.11
N HIS A 210 35.40 30.83 24.25
CA HIS A 210 36.32 29.72 24.41
C HIS A 210 37.77 30.22 24.54
N GLU A 211 38.58 29.50 25.31
CA GLU A 211 39.96 29.91 25.65
C GLU A 211 40.83 30.16 24.40
N GLU A 212 40.60 29.38 23.33
CA GLU A 212 41.25 29.59 22.03
C GLU A 212 40.84 30.90 21.34
N ASP A 213 39.57 31.30 21.48
CA ASP A 213 39.05 32.53 20.91
C ASP A 213 39.48 33.76 21.73
N LEU A 214 39.65 33.59 23.05
CA LEU A 214 40.24 34.58 23.97
C LEU A 214 41.68 34.95 23.55
N LEU A 215 42.49 33.95 23.20
CA LEU A 215 43.89 34.14 22.76
C LEU A 215 44.00 34.82 21.39
N ARG A 216 42.93 34.74 20.60
CA ARG A 216 42.81 35.31 19.25
C ARG A 216 42.14 36.68 19.23
N LEU A 217 41.68 37.19 20.37
CA LEU A 217 41.25 38.58 20.51
C LEU A 217 42.43 39.52 20.20
N PRO A 218 42.19 40.69 19.60
CA PRO A 218 43.22 41.70 19.45
C PRO A 218 43.84 42.01 20.81
N LYS A 219 45.12 41.62 21.00
CA LYS A 219 45.86 41.83 22.27
C LYS A 219 46.02 43.31 22.62
N ASN A 220 45.87 44.17 21.61
CA ASN A 220 45.87 45.61 21.76
C ASN A 220 44.43 46.10 21.52
N LEU A 221 43.88 46.82 22.50
CA LEU A 221 42.74 47.69 22.24
C LEU A 221 43.13 48.64 21.09
N PRO A 222 42.18 49.04 20.24
CA PRO A 222 42.46 49.97 19.15
C PRO A 222 43.26 51.19 19.62
N ALA A 223 44.18 51.67 18.78
CA ALA A 223 45.05 52.81 19.06
C ALA A 223 44.28 54.06 19.56
N GLU A 224 43.00 54.16 19.23
CA GLU A 224 42.05 55.17 19.70
C GLU A 224 41.11 54.53 20.74
N SER A 225 41.61 54.30 21.95
CA SER A 225 40.83 53.76 23.06
C SER A 225 40.57 54.81 24.12
N VAL A 226 39.68 54.53 25.07
CA VAL A 226 39.45 55.41 26.25
C VAL A 226 40.76 55.69 27.00
N ARG A 227 41.70 54.73 26.98
CA ARG A 227 43.04 54.89 27.57
C ARG A 227 43.87 55.92 26.79
N ASP A 228 43.87 55.86 25.46
CA ASP A 228 44.54 56.84 24.60
C ASP A 228 43.96 58.25 24.75
N LEU A 229 42.64 58.40 24.82
CA LEU A 229 42.00 59.68 25.11
C LEU A 229 42.45 60.23 26.47
N LYS A 230 42.52 59.37 27.50
CA LYS A 230 42.99 59.76 28.84
C LYS A 230 44.46 60.22 28.80
N ASP A 231 45.32 59.51 28.07
CA ASP A 231 46.74 59.84 27.95
C ASP A 231 46.94 61.16 27.16
N ARG A 232 46.15 61.40 26.12
CA ARG A 232 46.13 62.66 25.37
C ARG A 232 45.67 63.83 26.23
N CYS A 233 44.58 63.68 26.99
CA CYS A 233 44.13 64.69 27.94
C CYS A 233 45.19 64.98 29.01
N ARG A 234 45.89 63.95 29.50
CA ARG A 234 46.97 64.10 30.48
C ARG A 234 48.17 64.85 29.89
N SER A 235 48.55 64.54 28.65
CA SER A 235 49.61 65.26 27.93
C SER A 235 49.31 66.75 27.76
N VAL A 236 48.04 67.13 27.52
CA VAL A 236 47.62 68.55 27.48
C VAL A 236 47.84 69.26 28.82
N VAL A 237 47.53 68.59 29.92
CA VAL A 237 47.76 69.11 31.27
C VAL A 237 49.26 69.23 31.56
N ASP A 238 50.05 68.22 31.21
CA ASP A 238 51.51 68.21 31.41
C ASP A 238 52.20 69.33 30.61
N MET A 239 51.76 69.59 29.37
CA MET A 239 52.22 70.74 28.58
C MET A 239 51.88 72.08 29.24
N GLY A 240 50.70 72.19 29.88
CA GLY A 240 50.33 73.36 30.66
C GLY A 240 51.28 73.59 31.85
N PHE A 241 51.63 72.52 32.58
CA PHE A 241 52.61 72.62 33.65
C PHE A 241 53.99 73.05 33.14
N MET A 242 54.46 72.52 32.01
CA MET A 242 55.73 72.96 31.41
C MET A 242 55.75 74.46 31.12
N VAL A 243 54.71 75.00 30.49
CA VAL A 243 54.62 76.44 30.20
C VAL A 243 54.64 77.26 31.50
N LEU A 244 53.98 76.79 32.56
CA LEU A 244 54.03 77.44 33.85
C LEU A 244 55.46 77.45 34.44
N TYR A 245 56.16 76.31 34.41
CA TYR A 245 57.53 76.19 34.90
C TYR A 245 58.52 77.06 34.14
N ASP A 246 58.46 77.05 32.80
CA ASP A 246 59.33 77.83 31.93
C ASP A 246 59.19 79.34 32.20
N HIS A 247 58.00 79.78 32.59
CA HIS A 247 57.71 81.19 32.80
C HIS A 247 57.74 81.64 34.27
N LEU A 248 57.88 80.72 35.23
CA LEU A 248 57.90 81.00 36.66
C LEU A 248 59.07 81.92 37.05
N GLN A 249 60.22 81.75 36.40
CA GLN A 249 61.40 82.58 36.64
C GLN A 249 61.18 84.05 36.26
N PHE A 250 60.33 84.35 35.27
CA PHE A 250 60.00 85.73 34.88
C PHE A 250 59.11 86.43 35.90
N ILE A 251 58.33 85.68 36.69
CA ILE A 251 57.58 86.22 37.82
C ILE A 251 58.54 86.53 38.98
N HIS A 252 59.47 85.62 39.27
CA HIS A 252 60.44 85.81 40.36
C HIS A 252 61.46 86.93 40.10
N ARG A 253 61.75 87.25 38.84
CA ARG A 253 62.68 88.32 38.43
C ARG A 253 62.00 89.68 38.18
N ALA A 254 60.69 89.81 38.43
CA ALA A 254 59.97 91.06 38.26
C ALA A 254 60.43 92.10 39.30
N LYS A 255 60.52 93.38 38.90
CA LYS A 255 61.06 94.45 39.75
C LYS A 255 60.05 94.96 40.77
N ASP A 256 58.76 94.86 40.46
CA ASP A 256 57.66 95.25 41.33
C ASP A 256 56.46 94.29 41.21
N GLU A 257 55.49 94.43 42.13
CA GLU A 257 54.33 93.54 42.18
C GLU A 257 53.37 93.76 41.00
N PHE A 258 53.38 94.95 40.39
CA PHE A 258 52.56 95.28 39.24
C PHE A 258 53.07 94.56 37.99
N GLU A 259 54.38 94.53 37.78
CA GLU A 259 55.08 93.76 36.75
C GLU A 259 54.90 92.25 36.99
N ALA A 260 55.03 91.79 38.23
CA ALA A 260 54.76 90.39 38.57
C ALA A 260 53.29 89.99 38.30
N ARG A 261 52.32 90.91 38.52
CA ARG A 261 50.92 90.70 38.14
C ARG A 261 50.75 90.67 36.63
N ALA A 262 51.36 91.58 35.89
CA ALA A 262 51.29 91.61 34.43
C ALA A 262 51.86 90.31 33.83
N LYS A 263 52.98 89.80 34.35
CA LYS A 263 53.57 88.51 33.94
C LYS A 263 52.68 87.32 34.30
N ARG A 264 52.06 87.31 35.50
CA ARG A 264 51.09 86.28 35.89
C ARG A 264 49.87 86.26 34.96
N GLU A 265 49.38 87.42 34.55
CA GLU A 265 48.23 87.52 33.63
C GLU A 265 48.61 87.06 32.22
N ASP A 266 49.79 87.42 31.71
CA ASP A 266 50.29 86.95 30.41
C ASP A 266 50.44 85.42 30.39
N ILE A 267 51.00 84.83 31.45
CA ILE A 267 51.11 83.37 31.59
C ILE A 267 49.73 82.72 31.71
N ARG A 268 48.80 83.31 32.48
CA ARG A 268 47.42 82.83 32.59
C ARG A 268 46.73 82.81 31.23
N ASN A 269 46.90 83.86 30.43
CA ASN A 269 46.34 83.94 29.08
C ASN A 269 46.97 82.91 28.13
N LYS A 270 48.29 82.71 28.19
CA LYS A 270 48.99 81.68 27.42
C LYS A 270 48.52 80.26 27.79
N LEU A 271 48.38 79.96 29.07
CA LEU A 271 47.87 78.67 29.57
C LEU A 271 46.43 78.44 29.14
N LYS A 272 45.57 79.44 29.33
CA LYS A 272 44.16 79.39 28.90
C LYS A 272 44.06 79.12 27.40
N ASN A 273 44.84 79.81 26.58
CA ASN A 273 44.83 79.62 25.13
C ASN A 273 45.36 78.24 24.71
N LEU A 274 46.43 77.75 25.35
CA LEU A 274 46.99 76.42 25.06
C LEU A 274 46.00 75.30 25.39
N VAL A 275 45.47 75.30 26.62
CA VAL A 275 44.54 74.27 27.09
C VAL A 275 43.26 74.31 26.27
N ASN A 276 42.67 75.48 26.04
CA ASN A 276 41.45 75.61 25.24
C ASN A 276 41.66 75.12 23.80
N ARG A 277 42.78 75.48 23.15
CA ARG A 277 43.05 75.05 21.77
C ARG A 277 43.22 73.54 21.68
N LYS A 278 43.98 72.93 22.60
CA LYS A 278 44.26 71.49 22.58
C LYS A 278 43.04 70.66 23.00
N MET A 279 42.31 71.09 24.03
CA MET A 279 41.08 70.42 24.46
C MET A 279 39.99 70.51 23.38
N LYS A 280 39.85 71.67 22.71
CA LYS A 280 38.91 71.83 21.59
C LYS A 280 39.26 70.91 20.42
N SER A 281 40.53 70.72 20.10
CA SER A 281 40.97 69.73 19.10
C SER A 281 40.53 68.31 19.46
N ILE A 282 40.71 67.91 20.72
CA ILE A 282 40.28 66.59 21.22
C ILE A 282 38.74 66.47 21.13
N THR A 283 38.00 67.50 21.51
CA THR A 283 36.53 67.52 21.40
C THR A 283 36.07 67.45 19.94
N GLU A 284 36.69 68.20 19.02
CA GLU A 284 36.37 68.18 17.59
C GLU A 284 36.65 66.81 16.97
N GLU A 285 37.74 66.13 17.36
CA GLU A 285 38.04 64.75 16.97
C GLU A 285 36.99 63.75 17.50
N ILE A 286 36.56 63.90 18.77
CA ILE A 286 35.48 63.08 19.34
C ILE A 286 34.17 63.32 18.60
N GLU A 287 33.82 64.57 18.31
CA GLU A 287 32.63 64.92 17.56
C GLU A 287 32.66 64.34 16.14
N GLN A 288 33.82 64.34 15.47
CA GLN A 288 33.98 63.68 14.16
C GLN A 288 33.83 62.15 14.22
N LEU A 289 34.24 61.52 15.32
CA LEU A 289 34.09 60.08 15.52
C LEU A 289 32.67 59.68 15.93
N CYS A 290 31.99 60.54 16.71
CA CYS A 290 30.64 60.29 17.23
C CYS A 290 29.52 60.75 16.27
N ASN A 291 29.81 61.72 15.39
CA ASN A 291 28.89 62.17 14.35
C ASN A 291 29.43 61.73 12.98
N PRO A 292 28.89 60.65 12.37
CA PRO A 292 29.21 60.38 10.97
C PRO A 292 28.75 61.58 10.15
N ASN A 293 29.69 62.22 9.46
CA ASN A 293 29.43 63.31 8.52
C ASN A 293 28.20 62.98 7.65
N PRO A 294 27.15 63.83 7.59
CA PRO A 294 25.95 63.57 6.78
C PRO A 294 26.21 63.60 5.27
N LYS A 295 27.45 63.86 4.84
CA LYS A 295 27.90 63.83 3.44
C LYS A 295 28.53 62.50 3.03
N THR A 296 28.69 61.55 3.95
CA THR A 296 28.95 60.17 3.57
C THR A 296 27.57 59.55 3.40
N GLU A 297 27.13 59.41 2.15
CA GLU A 297 25.98 58.56 1.82
C GLU A 297 26.15 57.26 2.61
N CYS A 298 25.19 57.00 3.50
CA CYS A 298 25.10 55.75 4.22
C CYS A 298 25.29 54.63 3.18
N ALA A 299 26.31 53.79 3.33
CA ALA A 299 26.66 52.75 2.35
C ALA A 299 25.63 51.62 2.23
N ASN A 300 24.35 51.85 2.56
CA ASN A 300 23.31 50.83 2.71
C ASN A 300 21.97 51.06 1.97
N PRO A 301 21.74 52.00 1.02
CA PRO A 301 20.48 52.02 0.26
C PRO A 301 20.28 50.73 -0.56
N SER A 302 21.36 50.05 -0.94
CA SER A 302 21.31 48.71 -1.54
C SER A 302 20.71 47.68 -0.58
N LEU A 303 21.16 47.64 0.68
CA LEU A 303 20.66 46.69 1.68
C LEU A 303 19.18 46.95 2.03
N TYR A 304 18.75 48.20 2.11
CA TYR A 304 17.33 48.50 2.34
C TYR A 304 16.45 48.08 1.16
N ARG A 305 16.94 48.22 -0.07
CA ARG A 305 16.26 47.74 -1.28
C ARG A 305 16.21 46.21 -1.32
N GLU A 306 17.33 45.56 -1.05
CA GLU A 306 17.42 44.09 -0.97
C GLU A 306 16.52 43.52 0.14
N MET A 307 16.45 44.16 1.32
CA MET A 307 15.50 43.77 2.36
C MET A 307 14.03 43.95 1.94
N ALA A 308 13.72 44.96 1.11
CA ALA A 308 12.37 45.14 0.58
C ALA A 308 12.04 44.06 -0.46
N ASP A 309 12.99 43.76 -1.35
CA ASP A 309 12.87 42.72 -2.37
C ASP A 309 12.71 41.33 -1.72
N LEU A 310 13.51 41.01 -0.70
CA LEU A 310 13.38 39.75 0.07
C LEU A 310 12.05 39.64 0.80
N ARG A 311 11.49 40.75 1.32
CA ARG A 311 10.14 40.75 1.91
C ARG A 311 9.05 40.49 0.87
N LEU A 312 9.22 41.07 -0.33
CA LEU A 312 8.29 40.85 -1.44
C LEU A 312 8.37 39.40 -1.94
N GLU A 313 9.58 38.87 -2.09
CA GLU A 313 9.83 37.48 -2.48
C GLU A 313 9.26 36.50 -1.45
N LYS A 314 9.47 36.75 -0.16
CA LYS A 314 8.84 35.97 0.92
C LYS A 314 7.32 35.94 0.78
N LYS A 315 6.68 37.10 0.61
CA LYS A 315 5.22 37.19 0.46
C LYS A 315 4.74 36.43 -0.79
N HIS A 316 5.47 36.53 -1.90
CA HIS A 316 5.17 35.79 -3.12
C HIS A 316 5.32 34.27 -2.92
N MET A 317 6.37 33.82 -2.22
CA MET A 317 6.57 32.41 -1.88
C MET A 317 5.50 31.87 -0.93
N GLU A 318 5.08 32.66 0.07
CA GLU A 318 3.98 32.32 0.96
C GLU A 318 2.65 32.16 0.20
N GLY A 319 2.39 33.06 -0.77
CA GLY A 319 1.23 32.94 -1.67
C GLY A 319 1.28 31.65 -2.49
N ARG A 320 2.41 31.38 -3.16
CA ARG A 320 2.59 30.14 -3.93
C ARG A 320 2.43 28.88 -3.07
N TYR A 321 2.97 28.90 -1.85
CA TYR A 321 2.81 27.79 -0.91
C TYR A 321 1.34 27.56 -0.56
N PHE A 322 0.58 28.62 -0.30
CA PHE A 322 -0.84 28.51 0.02
C PHE A 322 -1.66 27.97 -1.16
N ASP A 323 -1.37 28.43 -2.38
CA ASP A 323 -2.03 27.96 -3.60
C ASP A 323 -1.74 26.48 -3.85
N ILE A 324 -0.47 26.05 -3.75
CA ILE A 324 -0.08 24.63 -3.89
C ILE A 324 -0.75 23.78 -2.82
N ARG A 325 -0.78 24.25 -1.56
CA ARG A 325 -1.42 23.52 -0.46
C ARG A 325 -2.92 23.37 -0.70
N LYS A 326 -3.58 24.42 -1.19
CA LYS A 326 -4.99 24.40 -1.55
C LYS A 326 -5.24 23.41 -2.68
N GLU A 327 -4.46 23.48 -3.76
CA GLU A 327 -4.55 22.56 -4.90
C GLU A 327 -4.36 21.10 -4.47
N HIS A 328 -3.38 20.82 -3.62
CA HIS A 328 -3.16 19.48 -3.08
C HIS A 328 -4.36 18.99 -2.25
N CYS A 329 -4.95 19.84 -1.41
CA CYS A 329 -6.18 19.51 -0.67
C CYS A 329 -7.36 19.22 -1.62
N ASP A 330 -7.53 20.04 -2.66
CA ASP A 330 -8.60 19.87 -3.64
C ASP A 330 -8.41 18.55 -4.43
N GLN A 331 -7.18 18.24 -4.86
CA GLN A 331 -6.84 16.97 -5.51
C GLN A 331 -7.10 15.75 -4.60
N MET A 332 -6.71 15.85 -3.32
CA MET A 332 -6.97 14.79 -2.34
C MET A 332 -8.46 14.56 -2.10
N ASN A 333 -9.25 15.63 -2.02
CA ASN A 333 -10.69 15.55 -1.87
C ASN A 333 -11.37 14.99 -3.13
N GLN A 334 -10.90 15.39 -4.31
CA GLN A 334 -11.39 14.86 -5.57
C GLN A 334 -11.10 13.35 -5.70
N LEU A 335 -9.88 12.91 -5.40
CA LEU A 335 -9.53 11.49 -5.41
C LEU A 335 -10.38 10.69 -4.43
N LYS A 336 -10.61 11.21 -3.21
CA LYS A 336 -11.51 10.56 -2.24
C LYS A 336 -12.93 10.41 -2.79
N ALA A 337 -13.50 11.49 -3.35
CA ALA A 337 -14.84 11.46 -3.93
C ALA A 337 -14.93 10.48 -5.12
N GLU A 338 -13.92 10.43 -5.99
CA GLU A 338 -13.85 9.48 -7.10
C GLU A 338 -13.76 8.03 -6.63
N HIS A 339 -12.97 7.75 -5.58
CA HIS A 339 -12.87 6.42 -4.98
C HIS A 339 -14.17 6.00 -4.30
N GLU A 340 -14.81 6.89 -3.55
CA GLU A 340 -16.12 6.64 -2.93
C GLU A 340 -17.20 6.37 -3.99
N ALA A 341 -17.23 7.15 -5.07
CA ALA A 341 -18.15 6.95 -6.18
C ALA A 341 -17.93 5.60 -6.89
N LYS A 342 -16.67 5.22 -7.14
CA LYS A 342 -16.32 3.91 -7.72
C LYS A 342 -16.76 2.78 -6.81
N LEU A 343 -16.50 2.86 -5.50
CA LEU A 343 -16.91 1.84 -4.54
C LEU A 343 -18.44 1.73 -4.47
N ALA A 344 -19.15 2.85 -4.46
CA ALA A 344 -20.61 2.87 -4.47
C ALA A 344 -21.19 2.21 -5.73
N SER A 345 -20.58 2.47 -6.90
CA SER A 345 -20.98 1.83 -8.16
C SER A 345 -20.71 0.33 -8.16
N GLU A 346 -19.55 -0.11 -7.66
CA GLU A 346 -19.23 -1.54 -7.54
C GLU A 346 -20.18 -2.27 -6.59
N LEU A 347 -20.53 -1.65 -5.45
CA LEU A 347 -21.53 -2.20 -4.53
C LEU A 347 -22.90 -2.33 -5.19
N ALA A 348 -23.37 -1.30 -5.88
CA ALA A 348 -24.64 -1.34 -6.60
C ALA A 348 -24.66 -2.44 -7.68
N ASN A 349 -23.56 -2.60 -8.42
CA ASN A 349 -23.43 -3.67 -9.41
C ASN A 349 -23.46 -5.06 -8.76
N ARG A 350 -22.79 -5.24 -7.62
CA ARG A 350 -22.83 -6.51 -6.86
C ARG A 350 -24.24 -6.81 -6.36
N ASP A 351 -24.94 -5.83 -5.83
CA ASP A 351 -26.32 -6.00 -5.34
C ASP A 351 -27.30 -6.35 -6.47
N GLN A 352 -27.10 -5.76 -7.65
CA GLN A 352 -27.84 -6.12 -8.86
C GLN A 352 -27.61 -7.58 -9.25
N VAL A 353 -26.34 -8.02 -9.33
CA VAL A 353 -25.98 -9.42 -9.66
C VAL A 353 -26.55 -10.39 -8.62
N ILE A 354 -26.45 -10.07 -7.33
CA ILE A 354 -27.03 -10.89 -6.25
C ILE A 354 -28.56 -11.01 -6.43
N SER A 355 -29.22 -9.91 -6.78
CA SER A 355 -30.67 -9.89 -7.01
C SER A 355 -31.07 -10.75 -8.22
N GLU A 356 -30.29 -10.72 -9.30
CA GLU A 356 -30.51 -11.56 -10.48
C GLU A 356 -30.28 -13.04 -10.19
N LEU A 357 -29.19 -13.39 -9.48
CA LEU A 357 -28.91 -14.76 -9.07
C LEU A 357 -30.01 -15.31 -8.15
N LYS A 358 -30.50 -14.51 -7.19
CA LYS A 358 -31.64 -14.89 -6.34
C LYS A 358 -32.92 -15.14 -7.15
N LYS A 359 -33.19 -14.34 -8.18
CA LYS A 359 -34.32 -14.58 -9.10
C LYS A 359 -34.12 -15.86 -9.91
N SER A 360 -32.92 -16.12 -10.40
CA SER A 360 -32.61 -17.35 -11.12
C SER A 360 -32.78 -18.59 -10.25
N LEU A 361 -32.26 -18.54 -9.01
CA LEU A 361 -32.38 -19.63 -8.04
C LEU A 361 -33.84 -19.98 -7.77
N ARG A 362 -34.69 -18.97 -7.50
CA ARG A 362 -36.12 -19.20 -7.29
C ARG A 362 -36.80 -19.87 -8.49
N ARG A 363 -36.49 -19.44 -9.72
CA ARG A 363 -37.04 -20.08 -10.93
C ARG A 363 -36.59 -21.53 -11.05
N THR A 364 -35.32 -21.83 -10.73
CA THR A 364 -34.84 -23.21 -10.76
C THR A 364 -35.50 -24.07 -9.68
N GLU A 365 -35.72 -23.53 -8.48
CA GLU A 365 -36.44 -24.21 -7.40
C GLU A 365 -37.90 -24.49 -7.79
N GLU A 366 -38.58 -23.52 -8.41
CA GLU A 366 -39.94 -23.69 -8.95
C GLU A 366 -40.01 -24.81 -10.00
N VAL A 367 -39.07 -24.85 -10.95
CA VAL A 367 -38.99 -25.90 -11.97
C VAL A 367 -38.74 -27.28 -11.34
N VAL A 368 -37.86 -27.37 -10.34
CA VAL A 368 -37.61 -28.64 -9.62
C VAL A 368 -38.86 -29.10 -8.87
N SER A 369 -39.58 -28.18 -8.23
CA SER A 369 -40.86 -28.48 -7.58
C SER A 369 -41.89 -29.01 -8.58
N GLU A 370 -42.05 -28.34 -9.73
CA GLU A 370 -42.97 -28.77 -10.79
C GLU A 370 -42.59 -30.14 -11.37
N GLN A 371 -41.31 -30.39 -11.63
CA GLN A 371 -40.83 -31.70 -12.08
C GLN A 371 -41.07 -32.79 -11.05
N SER A 372 -40.91 -32.49 -9.77
CA SER A 372 -41.18 -33.43 -8.67
C SER A 372 -42.66 -33.81 -8.61
N ILE A 373 -43.56 -32.83 -8.79
CA ILE A 373 -45.01 -33.06 -8.88
C ILE A 373 -45.33 -33.94 -10.10
N ARG A 374 -44.83 -33.57 -11.29
CA ARG A 374 -45.06 -34.36 -12.53
C ARG A 374 -44.54 -35.79 -12.42
N LEU A 375 -43.41 -36.01 -11.74
CA LEU A 375 -42.89 -37.35 -11.47
C LEU A 375 -43.80 -38.14 -10.53
N ALA A 376 -44.36 -37.50 -9.50
CA ALA A 376 -45.31 -38.14 -8.60
C ALA A 376 -46.61 -38.53 -9.33
N GLU A 377 -47.14 -37.63 -10.16
CA GLU A 377 -48.32 -37.88 -10.99
C GLU A 377 -48.11 -39.06 -11.96
N LYS A 378 -46.97 -39.08 -12.67
CA LYS A 378 -46.63 -40.20 -13.56
C LYS A 378 -46.49 -41.52 -12.81
N LYS A 379 -45.90 -41.51 -11.61
CA LYS A 379 -45.80 -42.72 -10.78
C LYS A 379 -47.19 -43.22 -10.37
N ALA A 380 -48.10 -42.33 -9.98
CA ALA A 380 -49.47 -42.71 -9.66
C ALA A 380 -50.18 -43.32 -10.89
N SER A 381 -50.07 -42.68 -12.06
CA SER A 381 -50.65 -43.21 -13.31
C SER A 381 -50.09 -44.58 -13.69
N LEU A 382 -48.79 -44.82 -13.50
CA LEU A 382 -48.19 -46.13 -13.77
C LEU A 382 -48.69 -47.21 -12.81
N ILE A 383 -48.91 -46.87 -11.54
CA ILE A 383 -49.49 -47.80 -10.55
C ILE A 383 -50.92 -48.17 -10.96
N ASP A 384 -51.71 -47.20 -11.41
CA ASP A 384 -53.07 -47.45 -11.89
C ASP A 384 -53.07 -48.34 -13.15
N GLU A 385 -52.18 -48.05 -14.12
CA GLU A 385 -51.99 -48.88 -15.33
C GLU A 385 -51.57 -50.31 -14.97
N ASP A 386 -50.59 -50.49 -14.07
CA ASP A 386 -50.17 -51.81 -13.59
C ASP A 386 -51.33 -52.56 -12.93
N GLY A 387 -52.19 -51.86 -12.18
CA GLY A 387 -53.43 -52.42 -11.63
C GLY A 387 -54.36 -52.95 -12.72
N THR A 388 -54.61 -52.16 -13.77
CA THR A 388 -55.45 -52.60 -14.90
C THR A 388 -54.86 -53.77 -15.67
N ILE A 389 -53.54 -53.80 -15.83
CA ILE A 389 -52.84 -54.93 -16.48
C ILE A 389 -53.03 -56.21 -15.66
N GLU A 390 -52.95 -56.12 -14.33
CA GLU A 390 -53.13 -57.28 -13.46
C GLU A 390 -54.58 -57.77 -13.47
N GLU A 391 -55.56 -56.87 -13.51
CA GLU A 391 -56.97 -57.22 -13.72
C GLU A 391 -57.17 -57.98 -15.04
N LEU A 392 -56.67 -57.43 -16.16
CA LEU A 392 -56.74 -58.07 -17.48
C LEU A 392 -56.04 -59.44 -17.52
N ARG A 393 -54.89 -59.58 -16.85
CA ARG A 393 -54.21 -60.88 -16.70
C ARG A 393 -55.09 -61.89 -15.96
N SER A 394 -55.78 -61.46 -14.91
CA SER A 394 -56.70 -62.32 -14.16
C SER A 394 -57.90 -62.75 -15.02
N GLU A 395 -58.45 -61.84 -15.83
CA GLU A 395 -59.54 -62.14 -16.76
C GLU A 395 -59.10 -63.10 -17.87
N LEU A 396 -57.91 -62.88 -18.43
CA LEU A 396 -57.32 -63.78 -19.42
C LEU A 396 -57.11 -65.18 -18.85
N ALA A 397 -56.65 -65.30 -17.60
CA ALA A 397 -56.53 -66.59 -16.92
C ALA A 397 -57.89 -67.28 -16.75
N LYS A 398 -58.93 -66.54 -16.34
CA LYS A 398 -60.31 -67.05 -16.26
C LYS A 398 -60.80 -67.52 -17.63
N LEU A 399 -60.66 -66.72 -18.68
CA LEU A 399 -61.04 -67.06 -20.05
C LEU A 399 -60.30 -68.31 -20.54
N LYS A 400 -59.00 -68.41 -20.28
CA LYS A 400 -58.20 -69.60 -20.61
C LYS A 400 -58.75 -70.85 -19.95
N SER A 401 -59.14 -70.78 -18.67
CA SER A 401 -59.77 -71.91 -17.96
C SER A 401 -61.15 -72.28 -18.53
N VAL A 402 -61.95 -71.29 -18.95
CA VAL A 402 -63.25 -71.53 -19.60
C VAL A 402 -63.05 -72.20 -20.95
N ASN A 403 -62.10 -71.71 -21.75
CA ASN A 403 -61.80 -72.26 -23.06
C ASN A 403 -61.30 -73.71 -22.95
N GLN A 404 -60.42 -74.00 -21.98
CA GLN A 404 -59.96 -75.37 -21.72
C GLN A 404 -61.13 -76.31 -21.36
N ARG A 405 -62.09 -75.85 -20.55
CA ARG A 405 -63.32 -76.61 -20.26
C ARG A 405 -64.21 -76.81 -21.49
N MET A 406 -64.31 -75.80 -22.36
CA MET A 406 -65.06 -75.92 -23.62
C MET A 406 -64.42 -76.96 -24.55
N PHE A 407 -63.09 -76.96 -24.69
CA PHE A 407 -62.36 -77.97 -25.45
C PHE A 407 -62.63 -79.39 -24.92
N GLN A 408 -62.55 -79.60 -23.60
CA GLN A 408 -62.87 -80.90 -22.99
C GLN A 408 -64.30 -81.36 -23.30
N ARG A 409 -65.29 -80.47 -23.23
CA ARG A 409 -66.68 -80.78 -23.59
C ARG A 409 -66.84 -81.13 -25.06
N LEU A 410 -66.08 -80.47 -25.93
CA LEU A 410 -66.10 -80.74 -27.36
C LEU A 410 -65.50 -82.11 -27.66
N GLU A 411 -64.37 -82.47 -27.02
CA GLU A 411 -63.81 -83.82 -27.08
C GLU A 411 -64.80 -84.89 -26.57
N GLU A 412 -65.48 -84.63 -25.44
CA GLU A 412 -66.52 -85.54 -24.91
C GLU A 412 -67.68 -85.72 -25.89
N ALA A 413 -68.12 -84.63 -26.55
CA ALA A 413 -69.18 -84.66 -27.54
C ALA A 413 -68.78 -85.40 -28.82
N ASP A 414 -67.54 -85.21 -29.31
CA ASP A 414 -66.99 -85.93 -30.45
C ASP A 414 -66.94 -87.44 -30.18
N VAL A 415 -66.48 -87.85 -28.99
CA VAL A 415 -66.52 -89.25 -28.57
C VAL A 415 -67.97 -89.76 -28.48
N GLY A 416 -68.91 -88.94 -28.01
CA GLY A 416 -70.34 -89.24 -28.02
C GLY A 416 -70.91 -89.47 -29.43
N LEU A 417 -70.58 -88.59 -30.38
CA LEU A 417 -70.95 -88.71 -31.78
C LEU A 417 -70.36 -89.95 -32.44
N GLU A 418 -69.11 -90.28 -32.14
CA GLU A 418 -68.46 -91.46 -32.69
C GLU A 418 -69.13 -92.76 -32.20
N ARG A 419 -69.52 -92.82 -30.91
CA ARG A 419 -70.35 -93.93 -30.40
C ARG A 419 -71.70 -94.01 -31.10
N ALA A 420 -72.35 -92.87 -31.35
CA ALA A 420 -73.62 -92.82 -32.07
C ALA A 420 -73.48 -93.31 -33.52
N ARG A 421 -72.42 -92.88 -34.24
CA ARG A 421 -72.08 -93.37 -35.59
C ARG A 421 -71.89 -94.89 -35.61
N GLN A 422 -71.09 -95.42 -34.70
CA GLN A 422 -70.90 -96.88 -34.59
C GLN A 422 -72.21 -97.64 -34.33
N SER A 423 -73.12 -97.05 -33.55
CA SER A 423 -74.45 -97.63 -33.34
C SER A 423 -75.30 -97.60 -34.61
N ILE A 424 -75.28 -96.49 -35.35
CA ILE A 424 -75.98 -96.35 -36.64
C ILE A 424 -75.42 -97.38 -37.64
N ASP A 425 -74.11 -97.53 -37.74
CA ASP A 425 -73.49 -98.52 -38.64
C ASP A 425 -73.92 -99.96 -38.31
N LYS A 426 -74.01 -100.31 -37.02
CA LYS A 426 -74.57 -101.60 -36.59
C LYS A 426 -76.02 -101.77 -37.02
N HIS A 427 -76.84 -100.73 -36.86
CA HIS A 427 -78.24 -100.77 -37.30
C HIS A 427 -78.36 -100.84 -38.84
N LEU A 428 -77.54 -100.09 -39.57
CA LEU A 428 -77.45 -100.16 -41.03
C LEU A 428 -77.05 -101.55 -41.52
N GLY A 429 -76.05 -102.17 -40.88
CA GLY A 429 -75.66 -103.57 -41.16
C GLY A 429 -76.81 -104.56 -40.96
N ARG A 430 -77.66 -104.32 -39.95
CA ARG A 430 -78.86 -105.13 -39.72
C ARG A 430 -79.97 -104.87 -40.74
N ILE A 431 -80.16 -103.62 -41.15
CA ILE A 431 -81.09 -103.26 -42.23
C ILE A 431 -80.65 -103.94 -43.53
N THR A 432 -79.37 -103.85 -43.90
CA THR A 432 -78.85 -104.49 -45.12
C THR A 432 -79.00 -106.00 -45.11
N TYR A 433 -78.81 -106.66 -43.97
CA TYR A 433 -79.09 -108.09 -43.81
C TYR A 433 -80.57 -108.42 -44.09
N LEU A 434 -81.49 -107.66 -43.47
CA LEU A 434 -82.94 -107.83 -43.67
C LEU A 434 -83.38 -107.49 -45.12
N GLU A 435 -82.75 -106.50 -45.76
CA GLU A 435 -82.97 -106.19 -47.17
C GLU A 435 -82.49 -107.33 -48.10
N GLY A 436 -81.41 -108.02 -47.72
CA GLY A 436 -80.95 -109.25 -48.36
C GLY A 436 -82.00 -110.37 -48.29
N GLU A 437 -82.53 -110.66 -47.10
CA GLU A 437 -83.62 -111.64 -46.92
C GLU A 437 -84.88 -111.25 -47.71
N LEU A 438 -85.21 -109.95 -47.76
CA LEU A 438 -86.33 -109.45 -48.55
C LEU A 438 -86.10 -109.61 -50.06
N LYS A 439 -84.85 -109.43 -50.52
CA LYS A 439 -84.48 -109.63 -51.92
C LYS A 439 -84.58 -111.11 -52.30
N GLU A 440 -84.12 -112.02 -51.45
CA GLU A 440 -84.28 -113.46 -51.65
C GLU A 440 -85.77 -113.87 -51.72
N ALA A 441 -86.62 -113.28 -50.86
CA ALA A 441 -88.07 -113.46 -50.93
C ALA A 441 -88.66 -112.92 -52.25
N ARG A 442 -88.16 -111.78 -52.75
CA ARG A 442 -88.55 -111.23 -54.07
C ARG A 442 -88.05 -112.10 -55.23
N GLU A 443 -86.85 -112.68 -55.15
CA GLU A 443 -86.32 -113.62 -56.16
C GLU A 443 -87.09 -114.95 -56.17
N LEU A 444 -87.64 -115.39 -55.04
CA LEU A 444 -88.59 -116.52 -54.97
C LEU A 444 -89.93 -116.22 -55.66
N ILE A 445 -90.42 -114.98 -55.56
CA ILE A 445 -91.64 -114.51 -56.24
C ILE A 445 -91.40 -114.40 -57.76
N VAL A 446 -90.23 -113.91 -58.18
CA VAL A 446 -89.84 -113.79 -59.60
C VAL A 446 -89.64 -115.17 -60.27
N ASN A 447 -89.24 -116.20 -59.52
CA ASN A 447 -89.11 -117.57 -60.05
C ASN A 447 -90.46 -118.32 -60.23
N LEU A 448 -91.58 -117.77 -59.76
CA LEU A 448 -92.93 -118.36 -59.88
C LEU A 448 -93.84 -117.66 -60.91
N GLN A 449 -93.36 -116.61 -61.59
CA GLN A 449 -94.13 -115.87 -62.60
C GLN A 449 -93.35 -115.76 -63.92
N LYS A 450 -93.31 -116.87 -64.67
CA LYS A 450 -92.94 -116.89 -66.11
C LYS A 450 -94.13 -117.37 -66.94
N ARG A 451 -94.84 -116.42 -67.57
CA ARG A 451 -95.54 -116.63 -68.84
C ARG A 451 -95.44 -115.35 -69.69
N PRO A 452 -95.14 -115.46 -70.99
CA PRO A 452 -94.96 -114.33 -71.90
C PRO A 452 -96.27 -113.96 -72.61
N ASP A 453 -96.35 -112.72 -73.10
CA ASP A 453 -96.92 -112.30 -74.39
C ASP A 453 -97.08 -110.77 -74.36
N VAL A 454 -97.03 -109.96 -75.42
CA VAL A 454 -96.64 -110.00 -76.84
C VAL A 454 -96.69 -108.50 -77.26
N MET A 455 -95.69 -108.06 -78.06
CA MET A 455 -95.64 -106.95 -79.03
C MET A 455 -96.30 -105.57 -78.74
N ASP A 456 -95.55 -104.48 -78.99
CA ASP A 456 -96.09 -103.36 -79.77
C ASP A 456 -95.00 -102.56 -80.52
N SER A 457 -95.13 -102.44 -81.85
CA SER A 457 -94.13 -101.97 -82.80
C SER A 457 -94.34 -100.50 -83.22
N GLY A 458 -94.38 -99.58 -82.25
CA GLY A 458 -94.58 -98.14 -82.48
C GLY A 458 -93.64 -97.20 -81.72
N VAL A 459 -92.65 -97.74 -80.98
CA VAL A 459 -91.82 -96.99 -80.03
C VAL A 459 -90.52 -96.42 -80.65
N MET A 460 -90.00 -97.04 -81.72
CA MET A 460 -88.70 -96.66 -82.31
C MET A 460 -88.64 -95.25 -82.91
N GLU A 461 -89.77 -94.67 -83.34
CA GLU A 461 -89.78 -93.37 -84.02
C GLU A 461 -89.83 -92.19 -83.03
N LYS A 462 -90.37 -92.41 -81.82
CA LYS A 462 -90.37 -91.43 -80.72
C LYS A 462 -89.02 -91.36 -80.01
N ASP A 463 -88.28 -92.46 -79.94
CA ASP A 463 -86.94 -92.50 -79.36
C ASP A 463 -85.89 -91.73 -80.19
N LEU A 464 -86.08 -91.63 -81.52
CA LEU A 464 -85.20 -90.84 -82.39
C LEU A 464 -85.38 -89.32 -82.18
N ILE A 465 -86.61 -88.85 -81.95
CA ILE A 465 -86.91 -87.44 -81.65
C ILE A 465 -86.43 -87.05 -80.24
N ILE A 466 -86.56 -87.96 -79.28
CA ILE A 466 -86.04 -87.77 -77.91
C ILE A 466 -84.50 -87.69 -77.90
N ALA A 467 -83.82 -88.42 -78.79
CA ALA A 467 -82.36 -88.35 -78.93
C ALA A 467 -81.89 -86.98 -79.46
N ASP A 468 -82.59 -86.41 -80.46
CA ASP A 468 -82.22 -85.11 -81.05
C ASP A 468 -82.47 -83.93 -80.09
N LEU A 469 -83.61 -83.92 -79.38
CA LEU A 469 -83.89 -82.89 -78.36
C LEU A 469 -82.93 -82.94 -77.17
N LYS A 470 -82.41 -84.12 -76.80
CA LYS A 470 -81.36 -84.25 -75.78
C LYS A 470 -80.02 -83.67 -76.25
N LEU A 471 -79.69 -83.79 -77.53
CA LEU A 471 -78.47 -83.24 -78.10
C LEU A 471 -78.52 -81.70 -78.12
N GLN A 472 -79.67 -81.11 -78.46
CA GLN A 472 -79.86 -79.65 -78.40
C GLN A 472 -79.76 -79.10 -76.96
N LEU A 473 -80.35 -79.79 -75.98
CA LEU A 473 -80.20 -79.43 -74.56
C LEU A 473 -78.75 -79.52 -74.08
N HIS A 474 -77.99 -80.52 -74.53
CA HIS A 474 -76.58 -80.66 -74.17
C HIS A 474 -75.72 -79.50 -74.71
N ASN A 475 -75.95 -79.08 -75.94
CA ASN A 475 -75.25 -77.94 -76.55
C ASN A 475 -75.58 -76.61 -75.85
N LEU A 476 -76.84 -76.41 -75.45
CA LEU A 476 -77.24 -75.23 -74.67
C LEU A 476 -76.63 -75.22 -73.26
N GLU A 477 -76.50 -76.37 -72.60
CA GLU A 477 -75.85 -76.48 -71.29
C GLU A 477 -74.34 -76.20 -71.40
N GLN A 478 -73.66 -76.66 -72.45
CA GLN A 478 -72.26 -76.33 -72.70
C GLN A 478 -72.06 -74.83 -72.94
N HIS A 479 -72.92 -74.20 -73.74
CA HIS A 479 -72.85 -72.75 -74.00
C HIS A 479 -73.10 -71.94 -72.71
N LYS A 480 -74.08 -72.36 -71.89
CA LYS A 480 -74.34 -71.81 -70.55
C LYS A 480 -73.11 -71.93 -69.64
N ASN A 481 -72.42 -73.06 -69.64
CA ASN A 481 -71.22 -73.27 -68.83
C ASN A 481 -70.06 -72.36 -69.26
N VAL A 482 -69.87 -72.16 -70.57
CA VAL A 482 -68.84 -71.23 -71.10
C VAL A 482 -69.17 -69.79 -70.71
N LEU A 483 -70.42 -69.36 -70.84
CA LEU A 483 -70.88 -68.04 -70.39
C LEU A 483 -70.70 -67.85 -68.88
N ASN A 484 -71.05 -68.86 -68.07
CA ASN A 484 -70.85 -68.79 -66.62
C ASN A 484 -69.37 -68.67 -66.25
N ASN A 485 -68.49 -69.38 -66.94
CA ASN A 485 -67.04 -69.26 -66.75
C ASN A 485 -66.52 -67.87 -67.15
N GLN A 486 -67.02 -67.30 -68.25
CA GLN A 486 -66.68 -65.94 -68.66
C GLN A 486 -67.14 -64.89 -67.63
N VAL A 487 -68.37 -65.02 -67.12
CA VAL A 487 -68.90 -64.13 -66.07
C VAL A 487 -68.11 -64.29 -64.77
N SER A 488 -67.81 -65.52 -64.35
CA SER A 488 -67.00 -65.79 -63.15
C SER A 488 -65.58 -65.20 -63.28
N ASN A 489 -64.95 -65.34 -64.44
CA ASN A 489 -63.64 -64.74 -64.71
C ASN A 489 -63.69 -63.21 -64.73
N ALA A 490 -64.73 -62.60 -65.30
CA ALA A 490 -64.90 -61.15 -65.30
C ALA A 490 -65.12 -60.60 -63.88
N LEU A 491 -65.92 -61.29 -63.05
CA LEU A 491 -66.11 -60.93 -61.63
C LEU A 491 -64.80 -61.05 -60.85
N LYS A 492 -64.01 -62.10 -61.11
CA LYS A 492 -62.70 -62.28 -60.48
C LYS A 492 -61.70 -61.18 -60.88
N GLN A 493 -61.64 -60.83 -62.16
CA GLN A 493 -60.81 -59.71 -62.65
C GLN A 493 -61.22 -58.37 -62.04
N HIS A 494 -62.52 -58.13 -61.85
CA HIS A 494 -63.01 -56.93 -61.17
C HIS A 494 -62.59 -56.90 -59.70
N ALA A 495 -62.70 -58.02 -58.99
CA ALA A 495 -62.23 -58.12 -57.61
C ALA A 495 -60.72 -57.89 -57.50
N ASP A 496 -59.92 -58.47 -58.40
CA ASP A 496 -58.46 -58.26 -58.46
C ASP A 496 -58.11 -56.78 -58.75
N TYR A 497 -58.86 -56.12 -59.62
CA TYR A 497 -58.70 -54.69 -59.93
C TYR A 497 -59.04 -53.79 -58.74
N ASP A 498 -60.13 -54.07 -58.02
CA ASP A 498 -60.52 -53.34 -56.81
C ASP A 498 -59.45 -53.48 -55.71
N ASP A 499 -58.89 -54.68 -55.55
CA ASP A 499 -57.84 -54.98 -54.60
C ASP A 499 -56.54 -54.24 -54.95
N LEU A 500 -56.18 -54.20 -56.23
CA LEU A 500 -55.04 -53.43 -56.75
C LEU A 500 -55.24 -51.92 -56.60
N SER A 501 -56.44 -51.41 -56.89
CA SER A 501 -56.83 -50.01 -56.69
C SER A 501 -56.77 -49.61 -55.21
N GLY A 502 -57.17 -50.52 -54.31
CA GLY A 502 -57.00 -50.37 -52.86
C GLY A 502 -55.53 -50.28 -52.44
N LYS A 503 -54.67 -51.15 -52.98
CA LYS A 503 -53.21 -51.10 -52.75
C LYS A 503 -52.57 -49.82 -53.28
N TYR A 504 -52.96 -49.37 -54.48
CA TYR A 504 -52.48 -48.12 -55.06
C TYR A 504 -52.85 -46.90 -54.19
N ARG A 505 -54.11 -46.81 -53.73
CA ARG A 505 -54.55 -45.73 -52.83
C ARG A 505 -53.75 -45.72 -51.52
N LYS A 506 -53.51 -46.88 -50.92
CA LYS A 506 -52.67 -47.01 -49.72
C LYS A 506 -51.23 -46.53 -49.99
N ALA A 507 -50.63 -46.91 -51.12
CA ALA A 507 -49.29 -46.47 -51.49
C ALA A 507 -49.21 -44.94 -51.71
N VAL A 508 -50.21 -44.33 -52.36
CA VAL A 508 -50.29 -42.87 -52.53
C VAL A 508 -50.39 -42.16 -51.18
N MET A 509 -51.19 -42.66 -50.24
CA MET A 509 -51.26 -42.12 -48.89
C MET A 509 -49.90 -42.21 -48.17
N GLN A 510 -49.23 -43.36 -48.22
CA GLN A 510 -47.90 -43.53 -47.64
C GLN A 510 -46.86 -42.58 -48.25
N ILE A 511 -46.89 -42.37 -49.58
CA ILE A 511 -46.01 -41.40 -50.24
C ILE A 511 -46.28 -39.99 -49.72
N SER A 512 -47.54 -39.61 -49.53
CA SER A 512 -47.89 -38.29 -49.00
C SER A 512 -47.43 -38.10 -47.54
N GLU A 513 -47.57 -39.12 -46.70
CA GLU A 513 -47.10 -39.12 -45.31
C GLU A 513 -45.57 -39.03 -45.24
N LEU A 514 -44.86 -39.78 -46.08
CA LEU A 514 -43.40 -39.73 -46.18
C LEU A 514 -42.90 -38.37 -46.67
N LYS A 515 -43.60 -37.75 -47.62
CA LYS A 515 -43.25 -36.41 -48.12
C LYS A 515 -43.39 -35.35 -47.03
N GLU A 516 -44.47 -35.41 -46.24
CA GLU A 516 -44.65 -34.47 -45.13
C GLU A 516 -43.64 -34.72 -44.00
N ALA A 517 -43.36 -35.99 -43.68
CA ALA A 517 -42.32 -36.34 -42.71
C ALA A 517 -40.92 -35.85 -43.15
N LEU A 518 -40.60 -35.95 -44.44
CA LEU A 518 -39.34 -35.46 -44.99
C LEU A 518 -39.24 -33.92 -44.93
N LYS A 519 -40.36 -33.23 -45.19
CA LYS A 519 -40.42 -31.77 -45.05
C LYS A 519 -40.19 -31.33 -43.60
N VAL A 520 -40.89 -31.94 -42.63
CA VAL A 520 -40.67 -31.66 -41.20
C VAL A 520 -39.22 -31.93 -40.79
N LYS A 521 -38.63 -33.03 -41.28
CA LYS A 521 -37.22 -33.35 -41.02
C LYS A 521 -36.25 -32.35 -41.65
N SER A 522 -36.56 -31.82 -42.83
CA SER A 522 -35.79 -30.75 -43.47
C SER A 522 -35.82 -29.48 -42.64
N ASP A 523 -37.01 -29.05 -42.20
CA ASP A 523 -37.19 -27.84 -41.38
C ASP A 523 -36.49 -27.99 -40.00
N GLU A 524 -36.56 -29.18 -39.37
CA GLU A 524 -35.81 -29.51 -38.15
C GLU A 524 -34.30 -29.40 -38.35
N SER A 525 -33.78 -29.87 -39.49
CA SER A 525 -32.35 -29.81 -39.83
C SER A 525 -31.88 -28.36 -40.03
N GLU A 526 -32.67 -27.54 -40.73
CA GLU A 526 -32.34 -26.11 -40.92
C GLU A 526 -32.32 -25.36 -39.59
N SER A 527 -33.29 -25.62 -38.71
CA SER A 527 -33.31 -25.05 -37.36
C SER A 527 -32.09 -25.48 -36.54
N HIS A 528 -31.65 -26.74 -36.66
CA HIS A 528 -30.44 -27.22 -36.00
C HIS A 528 -29.18 -26.50 -36.51
N VAL A 529 -29.03 -26.30 -37.82
CA VAL A 529 -27.90 -25.55 -38.40
C VAL A 529 -27.86 -24.11 -37.88
N GLN A 530 -29.00 -23.43 -37.80
CA GLN A 530 -29.07 -22.07 -37.26
C GLN A 530 -28.68 -22.02 -35.78
N ALA A 531 -29.13 -22.99 -34.98
CA ALA A 531 -28.76 -23.09 -33.57
C ALA A 531 -27.25 -23.35 -33.39
N GLU A 532 -26.68 -24.22 -34.23
CA GLU A 532 -25.25 -24.52 -34.25
C GLU A 532 -24.41 -23.29 -34.64
N GLU A 533 -24.83 -22.53 -35.64
CA GLU A 533 -24.18 -21.26 -36.02
C GLU A 533 -24.20 -20.23 -34.87
N GLN A 534 -25.31 -20.15 -34.14
CA GLN A 534 -25.43 -19.24 -33.00
C GLN A 534 -24.50 -19.66 -31.85
N LEU A 535 -24.45 -20.94 -31.53
CA LEU A 535 -23.51 -21.48 -30.53
C LEU A 535 -22.05 -21.26 -30.94
N ASN A 536 -21.73 -21.43 -32.22
CA ASN A 536 -20.40 -21.15 -32.74
C ASN A 536 -20.02 -19.67 -32.58
N LYS A 537 -20.94 -18.74 -32.83
CA LYS A 537 -20.72 -17.29 -32.60
C LYS A 537 -20.46 -17.00 -31.12
N GLU A 538 -21.19 -17.63 -30.20
CA GLU A 538 -20.98 -17.47 -28.76
C GLU A 538 -19.64 -18.07 -28.31
N MET A 539 -19.27 -19.23 -28.85
CA MET A 539 -17.97 -19.86 -28.61
C MET A 539 -16.80 -18.99 -29.07
N VAL A 540 -16.91 -18.31 -30.21
CA VAL A 540 -15.89 -17.35 -30.67
C VAL A 540 -15.76 -16.18 -29.69
N LYS A 541 -16.87 -15.56 -29.28
CA LYS A 541 -16.85 -14.46 -28.30
C LYS A 541 -16.25 -14.88 -26.95
N MET A 542 -16.57 -16.08 -26.49
CA MET A 542 -15.98 -16.65 -25.27
C MET A 542 -14.47 -16.84 -25.40
N ARG A 543 -13.99 -17.35 -26.54
CA ARG A 543 -12.54 -17.50 -26.81
C ARG A 543 -11.82 -16.16 -26.85
N GLU A 544 -12.43 -15.14 -27.46
CA GLU A 544 -11.89 -13.77 -27.47
C GLU A 544 -11.78 -13.20 -26.05
N LYS A 545 -12.82 -13.37 -25.23
CA LYS A 545 -12.80 -12.96 -23.82
C LYS A 545 -11.70 -13.66 -23.03
N ILE A 546 -11.56 -14.98 -23.19
CA ILE A 546 -10.46 -15.74 -22.54
C ILE A 546 -9.09 -15.21 -22.96
N ASN A 547 -8.91 -14.85 -24.24
CA ASN A 547 -7.65 -14.28 -24.72
C ASN A 547 -7.36 -12.90 -24.09
N LEU A 548 -8.38 -12.03 -24.01
CA LEU A 548 -8.25 -10.73 -23.34
C LEU A 548 -7.90 -10.89 -21.85
N ASP A 549 -8.57 -11.81 -21.15
CA ASP A 549 -8.30 -12.10 -19.74
C ASP A 549 -6.86 -12.64 -19.58
N GLN A 550 -6.40 -13.51 -20.48
CA GLN A 550 -5.02 -14.01 -20.47
C GLN A 550 -3.99 -12.90 -20.72
N GLN A 551 -4.24 -11.98 -21.66
CA GLN A 551 -3.36 -10.84 -21.91
C GLN A 551 -3.27 -9.93 -20.68
N MET A 552 -4.39 -9.67 -20.01
CA MET A 552 -4.42 -8.89 -18.77
C MET A 552 -3.63 -9.59 -17.65
N LEU A 553 -3.78 -10.91 -17.50
CA LEU A 553 -3.03 -11.69 -16.52
C LEU A 553 -1.52 -11.65 -16.82
N ASN A 554 -1.11 -11.78 -18.09
CA ASN A 554 0.28 -11.67 -18.49
C ASN A 554 0.85 -10.28 -18.17
N ALA A 555 0.12 -9.20 -18.52
CA ALA A 555 0.55 -7.83 -18.21
C ALA A 555 0.68 -7.57 -16.70
N ARG A 556 -0.24 -8.13 -15.89
CA ARG A 556 -0.14 -8.08 -14.42
C ARG A 556 1.07 -8.87 -13.91
N SER A 557 1.34 -10.04 -14.47
CA SER A 557 2.51 -10.86 -14.12
C SER A 557 3.81 -10.12 -14.41
N ASP A 558 3.91 -9.46 -15.57
CA ASP A 558 5.10 -8.69 -15.95
C ASP A 558 5.32 -7.49 -15.02
N LEU A 559 4.23 -6.81 -14.63
CA LEU A 559 4.30 -5.72 -13.65
C LEU A 559 4.78 -6.22 -12.27
N ILE A 560 4.24 -7.35 -11.79
CA ILE A 560 4.66 -7.95 -10.51
C ILE A 560 6.16 -8.30 -10.56
N ASN A 561 6.62 -8.93 -11.65
CA ASN A 561 8.02 -9.28 -11.84
C ASN A 561 8.93 -8.03 -11.83
N SER A 562 8.50 -6.96 -12.50
CA SER A 562 9.22 -5.68 -12.51
C SER A 562 9.30 -5.05 -11.12
N LEU A 563 8.20 -5.04 -10.38
CA LEU A 563 8.15 -4.52 -9.01
C LEU A 563 9.03 -5.32 -8.06
N GLN A 564 8.98 -6.66 -8.12
CA GLN A 564 9.83 -7.53 -7.31
C GLN A 564 11.32 -7.32 -7.63
N LYS A 565 11.66 -7.17 -8.91
CA LYS A 565 13.04 -6.86 -9.32
C LYS A 565 13.50 -5.50 -8.77
N ASN A 566 12.67 -4.47 -8.87
CA ASN A 566 12.98 -3.14 -8.32
C ASN A 566 13.14 -3.18 -6.79
N GLU A 567 12.27 -3.90 -6.09
CA GLU A 567 12.39 -4.11 -4.64
C GLU A 567 13.73 -4.78 -4.28
N GLN A 568 14.12 -5.82 -5.01
CA GLN A 568 15.40 -6.52 -4.79
C GLN A 568 16.60 -5.61 -5.08
N GLU A 569 16.55 -4.80 -6.13
CA GLU A 569 17.59 -3.82 -6.45
C GLU A 569 17.72 -2.76 -5.35
N ASN A 570 16.58 -2.29 -4.82
CA ASN A 570 16.57 -1.31 -3.72
C ASN A 570 17.11 -1.91 -2.41
N ARG A 571 16.74 -3.15 -2.07
CA ARG A 571 17.33 -3.87 -0.93
C ARG A 571 18.85 -3.98 -1.06
N THR A 572 19.32 -4.42 -2.23
CA THR A 572 20.76 -4.51 -2.52
C THR A 572 21.47 -3.15 -2.41
N LYS A 573 20.82 -2.07 -2.82
CA LYS A 573 21.36 -0.70 -2.68
C LYS A 573 21.42 -0.26 -1.21
N MET A 574 20.40 -0.57 -0.41
CA MET A 574 20.39 -0.32 1.03
C MET A 574 21.51 -1.08 1.73
N ASP A 575 21.71 -2.37 1.42
CA ASP A 575 22.78 -3.18 1.99
C ASP A 575 24.17 -2.58 1.70
N LYS A 576 24.38 -2.10 0.47
CA LYS A 576 25.61 -1.38 0.10
C LYS A 576 25.79 -0.09 0.89
N MET A 577 24.72 0.68 1.13
CA MET A 577 24.81 1.89 1.95
C MET A 577 25.12 1.56 3.41
N TYR A 578 24.51 0.51 3.98
CA TYR A 578 24.83 0.07 5.34
C TYR A 578 26.29 -0.35 5.47
N TYR A 579 26.82 -1.07 4.49
CA TYR A 579 28.24 -1.43 4.46
C TYR A 579 29.14 -0.18 4.39
N GLN A 580 28.82 0.79 3.52
CA GLN A 580 29.57 2.05 3.44
C GLN A 580 29.50 2.90 4.72
N VAL A 581 28.34 2.93 5.39
CA VAL A 581 28.20 3.60 6.69
C VAL A 581 29.07 2.91 7.73
N SER A 582 29.05 1.58 7.79
CA SER A 582 29.93 0.81 8.68
C SER A 582 31.41 1.10 8.42
N GLU A 583 31.85 1.18 7.16
CA GLU A 583 33.24 1.57 6.83
C GLU A 583 33.55 2.99 7.30
N LYS A 584 32.65 3.94 7.07
CA LYS A 584 32.84 5.32 7.55
C LYS A 584 32.88 5.42 9.06
N ASP A 585 32.07 4.66 9.79
CA ASP A 585 32.11 4.62 11.25
C ASP A 585 33.45 4.07 11.75
N THR A 586 34.03 3.06 11.08
CA THR A 586 35.39 2.60 11.42
C THR A 586 36.45 3.68 11.17
N LEU A 587 36.36 4.44 10.08
CA LEU A 587 37.26 5.56 9.79
C LEU A 587 37.11 6.69 10.80
N ILE A 588 35.88 7.05 11.18
CA ILE A 588 35.61 8.06 12.22
C ILE A 588 36.23 7.63 13.54
N ASN A 589 36.07 6.37 13.93
CA ASN A 589 36.70 5.84 15.14
C ASN A 589 38.23 5.92 15.08
N GLN A 590 38.82 5.60 13.93
CA GLN A 590 40.27 5.71 13.73
C GLN A 590 40.75 7.17 13.89
N VAL A 591 40.06 8.13 13.26
CA VAL A 591 40.37 9.56 13.37
C VAL A 591 40.21 10.05 14.81
N ASN A 592 39.18 9.60 15.53
CA ASN A 592 38.99 9.95 16.94
C ASN A 592 40.12 9.45 17.84
N ILE A 593 40.64 8.24 17.58
CA ILE A 593 41.80 7.71 18.30
C ILE A 593 43.05 8.56 18.03
N GLU A 594 43.30 8.90 16.76
CA GLU A 594 44.43 9.76 16.38
C GLU A 594 44.31 11.16 17.00
N LEU A 595 43.12 11.73 17.01
CA LEU A 595 42.85 13.04 17.62
C LEU A 595 43.13 13.00 19.12
N ALA A 596 42.63 11.98 19.83
CA ALA A 596 42.90 11.80 21.26
C ALA A 596 44.41 11.68 21.55
N SER A 597 45.14 10.94 20.71
CA SER A 597 46.60 10.85 20.79
C SER A 597 47.27 12.21 20.60
N LYS A 598 46.84 13.02 19.62
CA LYS A 598 47.39 14.36 19.38
C LYS A 598 47.02 15.37 20.46
N GLU A 599 45.84 15.27 21.05
CA GLU A 599 45.47 16.07 22.22
C GLU A 599 46.34 15.73 23.43
N GLU A 600 46.66 14.45 23.63
CA GLU A 600 47.57 14.03 24.70
C GLU A 600 49.00 14.53 24.47
N GLU A 601 49.53 14.42 23.25
CA GLU A 601 50.83 15.00 22.86
C GLU A 601 50.84 16.52 23.14
N SER A 602 49.78 17.23 22.76
CA SER A 602 49.66 18.68 22.95
C SER A 602 49.60 19.06 24.43
N ARG A 603 48.84 18.31 25.24
CA ARG A 603 48.79 18.49 26.71
C ARG A 603 50.16 18.29 27.33
N ASN A 604 50.91 17.28 26.90
CA ASN A 604 52.26 17.01 27.40
C ASN A 604 53.26 18.13 27.04
N LEU A 605 53.21 18.63 25.81
CA LEU A 605 54.03 19.76 25.36
C LEU A 605 53.68 21.05 26.12
N PHE A 606 52.39 21.33 26.31
CA PHE A 606 51.93 22.51 27.06
C PHE A 606 52.33 22.43 28.53
N GLY A 607 52.24 21.25 29.15
CA GLY A 607 52.75 20.99 30.49
C GLY A 607 54.26 21.28 30.60
N THR A 608 55.03 20.79 29.62
CA THR A 608 56.49 21.04 29.54
C THR A 608 56.81 22.53 29.37
N LEU A 609 56.11 23.22 28.47
CA LEU A 609 56.29 24.65 28.23
C LEU A 609 55.97 25.48 29.48
N THR A 610 54.86 25.16 30.15
CA THR A 610 54.44 25.83 31.39
C THR A 610 55.48 25.65 32.49
N PHE A 611 56.04 24.45 32.62
CA PHE A 611 57.14 24.19 33.56
C PHE A 611 58.38 25.03 33.23
N LYS A 612 58.81 25.03 31.96
CA LYS A 612 59.95 25.84 31.52
C LYS A 612 59.73 27.34 31.73
N GLN A 613 58.51 27.83 31.49
CA GLN A 613 58.19 29.25 31.70
C GLN A 613 58.19 29.64 33.19
N LYS A 614 57.72 28.76 34.09
CA LYS A 614 57.86 28.97 35.54
C LYS A 614 59.33 29.01 35.96
N GLU A 615 60.16 28.12 35.40
CA GLU A 615 61.59 28.07 35.67
C GLU A 615 62.32 29.34 35.17
N VAL A 616 61.98 29.84 33.98
CA VAL A 616 62.52 31.12 33.47
C VAL A 616 62.15 32.28 34.40
N ARG A 617 60.89 32.41 34.83
CA ARG A 617 60.49 33.46 35.77
C ARG A 617 61.26 33.37 37.10
N ARG A 618 61.50 32.15 37.58
CA ARG A 618 62.32 31.91 38.77
C ARG A 618 63.75 32.40 38.55
N GLN A 619 64.34 32.08 37.40
CA GLN A 619 65.69 32.53 37.03
C GLN A 619 65.76 34.06 36.87
N GLU A 620 64.77 34.69 36.23
CA GLU A 620 64.66 36.16 36.10
C GLU A 620 64.62 36.85 37.47
N HIS A 621 63.85 36.31 38.41
CA HIS A 621 63.80 36.82 39.78
C HIS A 621 65.17 36.70 40.49
N VAL A 622 65.87 35.57 40.32
CA VAL A 622 67.23 35.40 40.86
C VAL A 622 68.20 36.41 40.25
N ILE A 623 68.15 36.63 38.93
CA ILE A 623 68.97 37.63 38.25
C ILE A 623 68.68 39.04 38.79
N GLN A 624 67.42 39.38 39.04
CA GLN A 624 67.04 40.68 39.60
C GLN A 624 67.63 40.89 41.00
N LEU A 625 67.54 39.88 41.87
CA LEU A 625 68.17 39.92 43.20
C LEU A 625 69.69 40.12 43.12
N LEU A 626 70.36 39.42 42.20
CA LEU A 626 71.81 39.57 41.98
C LEU A 626 72.16 40.97 41.46
N LYS A 627 71.35 41.56 40.57
CA LYS A 627 71.54 42.94 40.09
C LYS A 627 71.41 43.94 41.23
N GLU A 628 70.39 43.81 42.08
CA GLU A 628 70.21 44.67 43.25
C GLU A 628 71.37 44.53 44.24
N GLN A 629 71.81 43.30 44.51
CA GLN A 629 72.96 43.06 45.39
C GLN A 629 74.24 43.70 44.83
N LYS A 630 74.49 43.58 43.52
CA LYS A 630 75.61 44.24 42.86
C LYS A 630 75.51 45.78 42.94
N ALA A 631 74.32 46.34 42.74
CA ALA A 631 74.09 47.79 42.84
C ALA A 631 74.33 48.30 44.27
N ARG A 632 73.78 47.62 45.29
CA ARG A 632 74.04 47.92 46.71
C ARG A 632 75.53 47.85 47.04
N GLY A 633 76.21 46.80 46.59
CA GLY A 633 77.66 46.66 46.78
C GLY A 633 78.47 47.75 46.07
N SER A 634 78.02 48.22 44.90
CA SER A 634 78.65 49.34 44.20
C SER A 634 78.46 50.66 44.95
N MET A 635 77.25 50.95 45.44
CA MET A 635 76.96 52.14 46.25
C MET A 635 77.79 52.16 47.53
N ALA A 636 77.85 51.04 48.24
CA ALA A 636 78.66 50.91 49.45
C ALA A 636 80.16 51.16 49.17
N ARG A 637 80.67 50.76 48.00
CA ARG A 637 82.06 51.07 47.59
C ARG A 637 82.25 52.56 47.32
N VAL A 638 81.33 53.21 46.59
CA VAL A 638 81.39 54.65 46.32
C VAL A 638 81.35 55.45 47.61
N GLU A 639 80.41 55.14 48.53
CA GLU A 639 80.34 55.79 49.85
C GLU A 639 81.63 55.61 50.65
N GLN A 640 82.25 54.43 50.59
CA GLN A 640 83.53 54.18 51.25
C GLN A 640 84.67 54.99 50.62
N GLU A 641 84.66 55.14 49.29
CA GLU A 641 85.65 55.92 48.57
C GLU A 641 85.51 57.42 48.86
N GLU A 642 84.27 57.94 48.94
CA GLU A 642 83.99 59.31 49.42
C GLU A 642 84.49 59.54 50.85
N ARG A 643 84.22 58.61 51.78
CA ARG A 643 84.77 58.68 53.15
C ARG A 643 86.30 58.67 53.16
N ASN A 644 86.92 57.86 52.29
CA ASN A 644 88.36 57.81 52.16
C ASN A 644 88.93 59.14 51.63
N VAL A 645 88.26 59.78 50.66
CA VAL A 645 88.66 61.11 50.15
C VAL A 645 88.57 62.16 51.26
N ILE A 646 87.46 62.20 52.01
CA ILE A 646 87.30 63.12 53.15
C ILE A 646 88.41 62.89 54.18
N MET A 647 88.70 61.63 54.51
CA MET A 647 89.78 61.27 55.42
C MET A 647 91.15 61.69 54.87
N GLN A 648 91.42 61.56 53.57
CA GLN A 648 92.65 62.04 52.95
C GLN A 648 92.76 63.57 52.99
N GLU A 649 91.68 64.31 52.75
CA GLU A 649 91.64 65.76 52.90
C GLU A 649 91.88 66.21 54.34
N GLU A 650 91.34 65.48 55.31
CA GLU A 650 91.58 65.72 56.74
C GLU A 650 93.04 65.47 57.11
N ILE A 651 93.63 64.36 56.66
CA ILE A 651 95.06 64.08 56.80
C ILE A 651 95.88 65.21 56.17
N LYS A 652 95.50 65.71 54.98
CA LYS A 652 96.18 66.82 54.31
C LYS A 652 96.09 68.11 55.12
N ARG A 653 94.91 68.45 55.65
CA ARG A 653 94.71 69.61 56.53
C ARG A 653 95.54 69.49 57.80
N LEU A 654 95.50 68.34 58.48
CA LEU A 654 96.31 68.08 59.67
C LEU A 654 97.82 68.21 59.38
N LYS A 655 98.29 67.69 58.24
CA LYS A 655 99.69 67.87 57.79
C LYS A 655 100.04 69.34 57.54
N GLN A 656 99.14 70.12 56.93
CA GLN A 656 99.33 71.55 56.72
C GLN A 656 99.36 72.32 58.05
N THR A 657 98.46 72.00 58.99
CA THR A 657 98.46 72.58 60.34
C THR A 657 99.74 72.23 61.09
N LEU A 658 100.19 70.97 61.06
CA LEU A 658 101.47 70.56 61.62
C LEU A 658 102.65 71.30 60.99
N SER A 659 102.65 71.46 59.67
CA SER A 659 103.70 72.22 58.95
C SER A 659 103.66 73.71 59.30
N SER A 660 102.47 74.29 59.50
CA SER A 660 102.29 75.68 59.95
C SER A 660 102.77 75.87 61.40
N ILE A 661 102.46 74.92 62.29
CA ILE A 661 102.98 74.91 63.67
C ILE A 661 104.50 74.78 63.65
N LEU A 662 105.07 73.90 62.81
CA LEU A 662 106.51 73.78 62.64
C LEU A 662 107.14 75.06 62.07
N LEU A 663 106.54 75.71 61.07
CA LEU A 663 107.01 77.00 60.55
C LEU A 663 106.89 78.13 61.58
N GLY A 664 105.84 78.13 62.41
CA GLY A 664 105.72 79.03 63.55
C GLY A 664 106.78 78.76 64.61
N HIS A 665 107.12 77.49 64.85
CA HIS A 665 108.21 77.09 65.72
C HIS A 665 109.57 77.55 65.15
N TYR A 666 109.81 77.38 63.85
CA TYR A 666 111.01 77.91 63.17
C TYR A 666 111.03 79.44 63.12
N HIS A 667 109.89 80.15 63.15
CA HIS A 667 109.86 81.62 63.23
C HIS A 667 110.18 82.11 64.64
N VAL A 668 109.72 81.40 65.69
CA VAL A 668 110.13 81.63 67.08
C VAL A 668 111.62 81.27 67.26
N GLU A 669 112.12 80.24 66.58
CA GLU A 669 113.54 79.84 66.61
C GLU A 669 114.43 80.80 65.78
N ALA A 670 113.90 81.42 64.71
CA ALA A 670 114.58 82.45 63.93
C ALA A 670 114.55 83.83 64.62
N GLU A 671 113.51 84.16 65.39
CA GLU A 671 113.50 85.33 66.28
C GLU A 671 114.39 85.11 67.52
N SER A 672 114.52 83.87 68.01
CA SER A 672 115.48 83.53 69.07
C SER A 672 116.94 83.55 68.59
N ASN A 673 117.21 83.14 67.34
CA ASN A 673 118.56 83.16 66.74
C ASN A 673 119.00 84.53 66.16
N ARG A 674 118.14 85.54 66.11
CA ARG A 674 118.53 86.94 65.79
C ARG A 674 119.10 87.71 66.98
N ILE A 675 119.17 87.09 68.17
CA ILE A 675 119.72 87.69 69.39
C ILE A 675 121.19 87.30 69.64
N VAL A 676 121.79 86.39 68.86
CA VAL A 676 123.11 85.81 69.24
C VAL A 676 124.29 86.10 68.31
N HIS A 677 124.16 86.78 67.16
CA HIS A 677 125.37 87.17 66.41
C HIS A 677 125.32 88.54 65.73
N LEU A 678 126.32 89.36 66.11
CA LEU A 678 126.80 90.67 65.62
C LEU A 678 126.34 91.89 66.44
N ASN A 679 127.10 92.56 67.32
CA ASN A 679 128.53 92.55 67.74
C ASN A 679 129.60 91.99 66.81
#